data_AF-A0A7X2LW16-F1
#
_entry.id   AF-A0A7X2LW16-F1
#
_cell.length_a   1.000
_cell.length_b   1.000
_cell.length_c   1.000
_cell.angle_alpha   90.00
_cell.angle_beta   90.00
_cell.angle_gamma   90.00
#
_symmetry.space_group_name_H-M   'P 1'
#
loop_
_entity.id
_entity.type
_entity.pdbx_description
1 polymer ?
#
loop_
_entity_poly.entity_id
_entity_poly.type
_entity_poly.pdbx_seq_one_letter_code
_entity_poly.pdbx_strand_id
1 'polypeptide(L)'
;MAQLNITGGAGDDILNGTDGDDSLDGAGGSDLLCGFGGDDRLAGGEGDDRLEGGSGNDVLDGGAGNDVLVAGAGRDTLRGGPGNDFLGLVPESRGSTAEGGDGDDEISSGGNGNTLDGGNGDDVLRADVYSGPEPGIVRLAGGNGNDTLYVMTGGARAAPAEMSGGAGRDRFIIGGATPPTPHVITDFEPGIDTIEFTLASELSPDTNPFGPNGYLRASQHGADAVIWQDDDGAAGRSASERAFVVLKNTLLASLGAADFFGMAPDGSTAGLQWQGTDDDGSVNGSPDSDRLAGGAGNDSLYGHGSNDVIGGGDGNDRLWGGGGNDQLTGGNGDDQLTDDYGNDNLSGGDGNDVLTDYGGTNQLDGGNGNDSLTMYGSGSTMSGGAGNDVMSGHGDGNVLSGGDGADRLTFNGSRNVLSGGDGDDVLHQDNGDNRLDGGNGDDKITIMGGNNFIQGGAGNDVITMLADRAFADGGDGNDIIAARGGASSGSFGLYGGNGNDWLSGSAGNDIVDGGSGIDTVAFLTAYSNVLITATGGGYRVQDLAGFSGTDTVRGAERLAFIDSDLRIQYVALDVDGAAGKVYRLLHAAFDRRPDDAGLDFWLGVADRGTDLTEIARHLTRSGEFETLYGAAPANGEFITQLYRKALHREPDAGGYAYWLDALDNQRVTRADMLAAVAESQEHVEAVAEMIGGGIVFYGTGLIL
;
A
#
# COMPACT_ATOMS: atom_id res chain seq x y z
N MET A 1 60.15 -34.98 7.81
CA MET A 1 60.39 -36.01 8.86
C MET A 1 60.04 -37.35 8.24
N ALA A 2 59.22 -38.22 8.83
CA ALA A 2 58.69 -39.39 8.09
C ALA A 2 57.47 -38.94 7.29
N GLN A 3 57.48 -39.15 5.98
CA GLN A 3 56.36 -38.89 5.08
C GLN A 3 55.25 -39.93 5.27
N LEU A 4 54.01 -39.47 5.27
CA LEU A 4 52.78 -40.25 5.27
C LEU A 4 52.11 -40.21 3.90
N ASN A 5 51.58 -41.35 3.50
CA ASN A 5 50.69 -41.47 2.35
C ASN A 5 49.40 -42.12 2.85
N ILE A 6 48.33 -41.35 2.94
CA ILE A 6 47.03 -41.77 3.48
C ILE A 6 45.97 -41.58 2.40
N THR A 7 45.13 -42.59 2.23
CA THR A 7 43.92 -42.51 1.41
C THR A 7 42.72 -42.88 2.28
N GLY A 8 41.68 -42.06 2.23
CA GLY A 8 40.38 -42.26 2.85
C GLY A 8 39.56 -43.32 2.13
N GLY A 9 38.24 -43.15 2.21
CA GLY A 9 37.22 -44.06 1.74
C GLY A 9 36.23 -43.39 0.80
N ALA A 10 34.95 -43.71 0.96
CA ALA A 10 33.85 -43.13 0.18
C ALA A 10 32.81 -42.47 1.08
N GLY A 11 33.21 -42.10 2.29
CA GLY A 11 32.40 -41.34 3.22
C GLY A 11 33.30 -40.52 4.13
N ASP A 12 32.70 -39.58 4.84
CA ASP A 12 33.37 -38.50 5.57
C ASP A 12 34.52 -38.98 6.48
N ASP A 13 35.73 -38.59 6.11
CA ASP A 13 36.98 -38.97 6.75
C ASP A 13 37.69 -37.77 7.40
N ILE A 14 38.57 -38.06 8.37
CA ILE A 14 39.46 -37.08 8.98
C ILE A 14 40.90 -37.57 8.83
N LEU A 15 41.68 -36.89 8.00
CA LEU A 15 43.06 -37.24 7.67
C LEU A 15 44.00 -36.18 8.25
N ASN A 16 44.95 -36.61 9.07
CA ASN A 16 45.95 -35.73 9.68
C ASN A 16 47.37 -36.17 9.26
N GLY A 17 48.11 -35.23 8.70
CA GLY A 17 49.54 -35.31 8.39
C GLY A 17 50.43 -35.06 9.61
N THR A 18 51.64 -34.61 9.34
CA THR A 18 52.76 -34.42 10.26
C THR A 18 53.58 -33.19 9.87
N ASP A 19 54.70 -32.94 10.56
CA ASP A 19 55.65 -31.89 10.18
C ASP A 19 56.61 -32.34 9.03
N GLY A 20 56.17 -33.19 8.10
CA GLY A 20 56.94 -33.52 6.91
C GLY A 20 56.05 -33.71 5.68
N ASP A 21 56.67 -33.69 4.49
CA ASP A 21 55.99 -33.73 3.19
C ASP A 21 55.07 -34.95 3.02
N ASP A 22 53.77 -34.75 3.25
CA ASP A 22 52.73 -35.78 3.30
C ASP A 22 51.87 -35.79 2.02
N SER A 23 51.19 -36.92 1.78
CA SER A 23 50.21 -37.09 0.70
C SER A 23 48.92 -37.63 1.29
N LEU A 24 47.87 -36.83 1.27
CA LEU A 24 46.54 -37.14 1.82
C LEU A 24 45.50 -37.09 0.68
N ASP A 25 44.63 -38.09 0.62
CA ASP A 25 43.58 -38.24 -0.40
C ASP A 25 42.28 -38.66 0.31
N GLY A 26 41.26 -37.80 0.34
CA GLY A 26 39.96 -38.05 0.98
C GLY A 26 39.09 -39.04 0.19
N ALA A 27 39.22 -38.96 -1.14
CA ALA A 27 38.55 -39.73 -2.18
C ALA A 27 37.06 -39.41 -2.35
N GLY A 28 36.18 -39.73 -1.40
CA GLY A 28 34.79 -39.30 -1.53
C GLY A 28 34.08 -39.25 -0.19
N GLY A 29 33.08 -38.38 -0.09
CA GLY A 29 32.52 -37.95 1.20
C GLY A 29 32.89 -36.49 1.46
N SER A 30 32.40 -35.93 2.57
CA SER A 30 32.83 -34.61 3.02
C SER A 30 33.97 -34.75 4.03
N ASP A 31 35.20 -34.53 3.58
CA ASP A 31 36.42 -34.88 4.29
C ASP A 31 37.10 -33.68 4.95
N LEU A 32 37.89 -33.96 6.00
CA LEU A 32 38.78 -32.99 6.64
C LEU A 32 40.23 -33.45 6.54
N LEU A 33 41.03 -32.72 5.76
CA LEU A 33 42.45 -32.99 5.53
C LEU A 33 43.32 -31.88 6.15
N CYS A 34 44.30 -32.25 6.97
CA CYS A 34 45.26 -31.30 7.55
C CYS A 34 46.70 -31.76 7.31
N GLY A 35 47.52 -30.99 6.58
CA GLY A 35 48.93 -31.26 6.30
C GLY A 35 49.86 -30.95 7.48
N PHE A 36 49.64 -29.80 8.13
CA PHE A 36 50.45 -29.19 9.19
C PHE A 36 51.74 -28.56 8.71
N GLY A 37 52.79 -29.32 8.40
CA GLY A 37 54.04 -28.70 7.98
C GLY A 37 54.89 -29.58 7.10
N GLY A 38 55.67 -28.99 6.21
CA GLY A 38 56.28 -29.74 5.11
C GLY A 38 55.64 -29.31 3.80
N ASP A 39 56.15 -29.82 2.67
CA ASP A 39 55.56 -29.54 1.36
C ASP A 39 54.53 -30.64 1.04
N ASP A 40 53.26 -30.39 1.38
CA ASP A 40 52.21 -31.41 1.39
C ASP A 40 51.40 -31.48 0.09
N ARG A 41 50.74 -32.62 -0.15
CA ARG A 41 49.74 -32.81 -1.21
C ARG A 41 48.43 -33.30 -0.61
N LEU A 42 47.38 -32.50 -0.69
CA LEU A 42 46.04 -32.79 -0.18
C LEU A 42 45.06 -32.82 -1.35
N ALA A 43 44.30 -33.91 -1.49
CA ALA A 43 43.20 -34.03 -2.45
C ALA A 43 41.91 -34.38 -1.70
N GLY A 44 40.86 -33.57 -1.84
CA GLY A 44 39.55 -33.80 -1.23
C GLY A 44 38.83 -34.96 -1.93
N GLY A 45 38.43 -34.76 -3.17
CA GLY A 45 37.82 -35.79 -4.00
C GLY A 45 36.40 -35.44 -4.41
N GLU A 46 35.43 -36.32 -4.17
CA GLU A 46 34.00 -36.02 -4.36
C GLU A 46 33.35 -35.63 -3.03
N GLY A 47 32.67 -34.50 -2.95
CA GLY A 47 31.94 -34.04 -1.76
C GLY A 47 32.42 -32.67 -1.31
N ASP A 48 31.75 -32.08 -0.31
CA ASP A 48 32.14 -30.77 0.22
C ASP A 48 33.27 -30.95 1.25
N ASP A 49 34.50 -30.64 0.87
CA ASP A 49 35.73 -30.95 1.61
C ASP A 49 36.35 -29.73 2.31
N ARG A 50 37.17 -30.00 3.33
CA ARG A 50 37.98 -28.99 4.00
C ARG A 50 39.45 -29.38 4.05
N LEU A 51 40.29 -28.60 3.39
CA LEU A 51 41.74 -28.84 3.28
C LEU A 51 42.52 -27.71 3.96
N GLU A 52 43.48 -28.07 4.82
CA GLU A 52 44.40 -27.13 5.48
C GLU A 52 45.86 -27.56 5.25
N GLY A 53 46.63 -26.80 4.47
CA GLY A 53 48.03 -27.12 4.13
C GLY A 53 48.96 -26.95 5.33
N GLY A 54 48.98 -25.75 5.91
CA GLY A 54 49.77 -25.43 7.08
C GLY A 54 51.01 -24.63 6.74
N SER A 55 52.22 -25.16 6.96
CA SER A 55 53.47 -24.44 6.64
C SER A 55 54.35 -25.21 5.68
N GLY A 56 54.75 -24.58 4.59
CA GLY A 56 55.51 -25.23 3.52
C GLY A 56 54.94 -24.83 2.17
N ASN A 57 55.34 -25.51 1.11
CA ASN A 57 54.81 -25.25 -0.23
C ASN A 57 53.81 -26.34 -0.57
N ASP A 58 52.55 -26.08 -0.27
CA ASP A 58 51.51 -27.10 -0.29
C ASP A 58 50.76 -27.11 -1.63
N VAL A 59 50.25 -28.28 -2.01
CA VAL A 59 49.32 -28.44 -3.14
C VAL A 59 48.00 -28.96 -2.59
N LEU A 60 46.94 -28.16 -2.70
CA LEU A 60 45.58 -28.48 -2.27
C LEU A 60 44.68 -28.54 -3.51
N ASP A 61 43.93 -29.63 -3.63
CA ASP A 61 42.98 -29.90 -4.72
C ASP A 61 41.65 -30.30 -4.07
N GLY A 62 40.63 -29.44 -4.15
CA GLY A 62 39.31 -29.67 -3.55
C GLY A 62 38.63 -30.85 -4.20
N GLY A 63 38.47 -30.77 -5.52
CA GLY A 63 37.84 -31.82 -6.30
C GLY A 63 36.48 -31.36 -6.76
N ALA A 64 35.44 -32.16 -6.54
CA ALA A 64 34.08 -31.79 -6.93
C ALA A 64 33.21 -31.65 -5.68
N GLY A 65 32.52 -30.51 -5.54
CA GLY A 65 31.80 -30.16 -4.32
C GLY A 65 32.08 -28.70 -3.97
N ASN A 66 31.44 -28.19 -2.92
CA ASN A 66 31.72 -26.84 -2.44
C ASN A 66 32.78 -26.91 -1.33
N ASP A 67 34.02 -26.63 -1.68
CA ASP A 67 35.19 -26.92 -0.87
C ASP A 67 35.74 -25.70 -0.11
N VAL A 68 36.49 -25.96 0.96
CA VAL A 68 37.20 -24.93 1.72
C VAL A 68 38.67 -25.27 1.81
N LEU A 69 39.49 -24.54 1.05
CA LEU A 69 40.94 -24.72 0.97
C LEU A 69 41.65 -23.57 1.68
N VAL A 70 42.47 -23.88 2.68
CA VAL A 70 43.31 -22.90 3.38
C VAL A 70 44.77 -23.33 3.30
N ALA A 71 45.57 -22.57 2.56
CA ALA A 71 46.96 -22.91 2.29
C ALA A 71 47.82 -22.85 3.56
N GLY A 72 47.80 -21.71 4.24
CA GLY A 72 48.79 -21.37 5.27
C GLY A 72 50.07 -20.78 4.67
N ALA A 73 51.19 -20.89 5.38
CA ALA A 73 52.40 -20.14 5.09
C ALA A 73 53.34 -20.85 4.10
N GLY A 74 53.60 -20.21 2.97
CA GLY A 74 54.64 -20.62 2.02
C GLY A 74 54.26 -20.27 0.58
N ARG A 75 54.69 -21.08 -0.38
CA ARG A 75 54.34 -20.89 -1.79
C ARG A 75 53.46 -22.06 -2.24
N ASP A 76 52.17 -21.82 -2.24
CA ASP A 76 51.15 -22.85 -2.32
C ASP A 76 50.46 -22.87 -3.68
N THR A 77 49.80 -23.97 -3.99
CA THR A 77 48.96 -24.15 -5.17
C THR A 77 47.62 -24.71 -4.74
N LEU A 78 46.56 -23.92 -4.87
CA LEU A 78 45.19 -24.29 -4.54
C LEU A 78 44.38 -24.45 -5.82
N ARG A 79 43.54 -25.47 -5.88
CA ARG A 79 42.52 -25.71 -6.91
C ARG A 79 41.21 -26.07 -6.26
N GLY A 80 40.15 -25.30 -6.50
CA GLY A 80 38.81 -25.63 -6.04
C GLY A 80 38.27 -26.83 -6.83
N GLY A 81 38.01 -26.61 -8.12
CA GLY A 81 37.45 -27.60 -9.03
C GLY A 81 36.00 -27.25 -9.38
N PRO A 82 35.12 -28.23 -9.65
CA PRO A 82 33.70 -27.93 -9.83
C PRO A 82 32.96 -27.75 -8.50
N GLY A 83 32.23 -26.65 -8.36
CA GLY A 83 31.47 -26.26 -7.18
C GLY A 83 31.74 -24.80 -6.82
N ASN A 84 31.07 -24.30 -5.79
CA ASN A 84 31.29 -22.94 -5.30
C ASN A 84 32.26 -23.01 -4.12
N ASP A 85 33.53 -22.69 -4.36
CA ASP A 85 34.63 -22.96 -3.45
C ASP A 85 35.11 -21.71 -2.69
N PHE A 86 35.73 -21.93 -1.53
CA PHE A 86 36.46 -20.89 -0.80
C PHE A 86 37.95 -21.22 -0.75
N LEU A 87 38.78 -20.33 -1.31
CA LEU A 87 40.24 -20.49 -1.36
C LEU A 87 40.93 -19.36 -0.57
N GLY A 88 41.58 -19.73 0.53
CA GLY A 88 42.25 -18.81 1.45
C GLY A 88 43.77 -18.87 1.41
N LEU A 89 44.40 -17.76 1.01
CA LEU A 89 45.84 -17.49 1.12
C LEU A 89 46.09 -16.47 2.23
N VAL A 90 46.89 -16.83 3.22
CA VAL A 90 47.19 -15.97 4.37
C VAL A 90 48.29 -14.94 4.03
N PRO A 91 48.51 -13.88 4.83
CA PRO A 91 49.53 -12.87 4.54
C PRO A 91 50.96 -13.40 4.34
N GLU A 92 51.26 -14.57 4.92
CA GLU A 92 52.52 -15.29 4.77
C GLU A 92 52.64 -16.09 3.46
N SER A 93 51.54 -16.31 2.73
CA SER A 93 51.50 -16.97 1.42
C SER A 93 52.12 -16.03 0.37
N ARG A 94 53.25 -16.43 -0.24
CA ARG A 94 54.03 -15.58 -1.14
C ARG A 94 54.28 -16.27 -2.47
N GLY A 95 53.77 -15.68 -3.55
CA GLY A 95 53.91 -16.24 -4.88
C GLY A 95 53.06 -17.49 -5.09
N SER A 96 52.02 -17.66 -4.27
CA SER A 96 51.07 -18.76 -4.32
C SER A 96 50.10 -18.56 -5.49
N THR A 97 49.50 -19.65 -5.94
CA THR A 97 48.46 -19.68 -6.98
C THR A 97 47.18 -20.26 -6.42
N ALA A 98 46.05 -19.63 -6.69
CA ALA A 98 44.72 -20.13 -6.37
C ALA A 98 43.87 -20.09 -7.65
N GLU A 99 43.34 -21.25 -8.04
CA GLU A 99 42.47 -21.44 -9.20
C GLU A 99 41.11 -21.92 -8.64
N GLY A 100 40.03 -21.17 -8.84
CA GLY A 100 38.68 -21.51 -8.39
C GLY A 100 38.16 -22.74 -9.13
N GLY A 101 37.76 -22.57 -10.40
CA GLY A 101 37.37 -23.67 -11.26
C GLY A 101 36.05 -23.41 -11.98
N ASP A 102 35.09 -24.31 -11.83
CA ASP A 102 33.72 -24.14 -12.36
C ASP A 102 32.78 -23.89 -11.19
N GLY A 103 32.06 -22.77 -11.14
CA GLY A 103 31.16 -22.39 -10.05
C GLY A 103 31.46 -20.97 -9.58
N ASP A 104 30.66 -20.45 -8.65
CA ASP A 104 30.86 -19.08 -8.15
C ASP A 104 31.80 -19.14 -6.94
N ASP A 105 33.07 -18.80 -7.14
CA ASP A 105 34.15 -19.00 -6.17
C ASP A 105 34.51 -17.74 -5.38
N GLU A 106 34.94 -17.91 -4.13
CA GLU A 106 35.52 -16.85 -3.31
C GLU A 106 37.01 -17.11 -3.05
N ILE A 107 37.87 -16.27 -3.62
CA ILE A 107 39.32 -16.36 -3.43
C ILE A 107 39.83 -15.17 -2.62
N SER A 108 40.37 -15.45 -1.43
CA SER A 108 40.93 -14.43 -0.54
C SER A 108 42.44 -14.56 -0.42
N SER A 109 43.18 -13.48 -0.68
CA SER A 109 44.63 -13.44 -0.64
C SER A 109 45.18 -12.30 0.19
N GLY A 110 45.93 -12.64 1.23
CA GLY A 110 46.89 -11.74 1.87
C GLY A 110 48.29 -11.85 1.26
N GLY A 111 49.04 -10.76 1.25
CA GLY A 111 50.46 -10.77 0.88
C GLY A 111 50.75 -10.34 -0.57
N ASN A 112 52.02 -10.43 -0.99
CA ASN A 112 52.48 -9.91 -2.28
C ASN A 112 52.83 -11.04 -3.25
N GLY A 113 52.56 -10.83 -4.55
CA GLY A 113 53.03 -11.71 -5.63
C GLY A 113 52.16 -12.93 -5.94
N ASN A 114 51.00 -13.07 -5.30
CA ASN A 114 50.07 -14.18 -5.54
C ASN A 114 49.33 -14.01 -6.88
N THR A 115 48.87 -15.12 -7.44
CA THR A 115 48.04 -15.15 -8.66
C THR A 115 46.73 -15.85 -8.32
N LEU A 116 45.62 -15.18 -8.56
CA LEU A 116 44.26 -15.65 -8.34
C LEU A 116 43.57 -15.74 -9.71
N ASP A 117 42.89 -16.84 -9.96
CA ASP A 117 42.14 -17.11 -11.19
C ASP A 117 40.79 -17.69 -10.74
N GLY A 118 39.69 -16.99 -11.00
CA GLY A 118 38.33 -17.42 -10.62
C GLY A 118 37.91 -18.63 -11.45
N GLY A 119 37.81 -18.46 -12.77
CA GLY A 119 37.55 -19.56 -13.69
C GLY A 119 36.26 -19.35 -14.46
N ASN A 120 35.28 -20.24 -14.30
CA ASN A 120 33.95 -20.09 -14.88
C ASN A 120 32.94 -19.91 -13.75
N GLY A 121 32.13 -18.86 -13.79
CA GLY A 121 31.17 -18.53 -12.74
C GLY A 121 31.30 -17.06 -12.37
N ASP A 122 30.41 -16.56 -11.52
CA ASP A 122 30.47 -15.17 -11.06
C ASP A 122 31.35 -15.10 -9.79
N ASP A 123 32.64 -14.86 -9.97
CA ASP A 123 33.64 -15.04 -8.92
C ASP A 123 33.92 -13.79 -8.09
N VAL A 124 34.39 -13.98 -6.85
CA VAL A 124 34.84 -12.91 -5.95
C VAL A 124 36.31 -13.10 -5.60
N LEU A 125 37.17 -12.24 -6.15
CA LEU A 125 38.61 -12.27 -5.91
C LEU A 125 39.03 -11.09 -5.03
N ARG A 126 39.51 -11.37 -3.82
CA ARG A 126 39.94 -10.37 -2.84
C ARG A 126 41.45 -10.42 -2.59
N ALA A 127 42.13 -9.30 -2.86
CA ALA A 127 43.55 -9.13 -2.57
C ALA A 127 43.81 -7.98 -1.57
N ASP A 128 44.23 -8.33 -0.35
CA ASP A 128 44.70 -7.39 0.65
C ASP A 128 46.25 -7.28 0.59
N VAL A 129 46.73 -6.18 -0.01
CA VAL A 129 48.15 -5.98 -0.36
C VAL A 129 48.85 -5.11 0.68
N TYR A 130 49.62 -5.71 1.59
CA TYR A 130 50.36 -5.00 2.64
C TYR A 130 51.83 -4.71 2.30
N SER A 131 52.39 -3.64 2.90
CA SER A 131 53.81 -3.31 2.75
C SER A 131 54.73 -4.43 3.26
N GLY A 132 55.43 -5.11 2.36
CA GLY A 132 56.40 -6.17 2.65
C GLY A 132 57.81 -5.87 2.11
N PRO A 133 58.85 -6.59 2.55
CA PRO A 133 60.25 -6.34 2.17
C PRO A 133 60.60 -6.72 0.72
N GLU A 134 59.77 -7.48 0.02
CA GLU A 134 60.00 -7.85 -1.40
C GLU A 134 58.82 -7.44 -2.29
N PRO A 135 59.08 -6.82 -3.46
CA PRO A 135 58.04 -6.40 -4.41
C PRO A 135 57.55 -7.59 -5.24
N GLY A 136 56.24 -7.82 -5.28
CA GLY A 136 55.61 -8.81 -6.15
C GLY A 136 54.22 -8.32 -6.57
N ILE A 137 53.97 -8.26 -7.89
CA ILE A 137 52.67 -7.87 -8.46
C ILE A 137 51.66 -8.97 -8.13
N VAL A 138 50.54 -8.61 -7.50
CA VAL A 138 49.40 -9.52 -7.33
C VAL A 138 48.62 -9.57 -8.64
N ARG A 139 48.27 -10.76 -9.10
CA ARG A 139 47.49 -10.98 -10.32
C ARG A 139 46.12 -11.52 -9.96
N LEU A 140 45.09 -10.92 -10.53
CA LEU A 140 43.71 -11.36 -10.40
C LEU A 140 43.15 -11.53 -11.81
N ALA A 141 42.60 -12.69 -12.12
CA ALA A 141 41.84 -12.96 -13.33
C ALA A 141 40.47 -13.46 -12.89
N GLY A 142 39.39 -12.77 -13.26
CA GLY A 142 38.03 -13.23 -12.98
C GLY A 142 37.75 -14.50 -13.78
N GLY A 143 37.66 -14.37 -15.10
CA GLY A 143 37.50 -15.51 -16.00
C GLY A 143 36.28 -15.35 -16.90
N ASN A 144 35.38 -16.32 -16.92
CA ASN A 144 34.09 -16.21 -17.60
C ASN A 144 33.00 -16.03 -16.55
N GLY A 145 32.21 -14.96 -16.63
CA GLY A 145 31.17 -14.63 -15.67
C GLY A 145 31.23 -13.15 -15.32
N ASN A 146 30.37 -12.71 -14.42
CA ASN A 146 30.38 -11.33 -13.92
C ASN A 146 31.21 -11.27 -12.64
N ASP A 147 32.50 -10.99 -12.77
CA ASP A 147 33.44 -11.15 -11.67
C ASP A 147 33.59 -9.88 -10.84
N THR A 148 33.80 -10.03 -9.52
CA THR A 148 34.15 -8.92 -8.63
C THR A 148 35.58 -9.03 -8.13
N LEU A 149 36.43 -8.10 -8.57
CA LEU A 149 37.85 -8.03 -8.22
C LEU A 149 38.11 -6.90 -7.22
N TYR A 150 38.46 -7.26 -6.00
CA TYR A 150 38.70 -6.35 -4.89
C TYR A 150 40.19 -6.23 -4.56
N VAL A 151 40.73 -5.01 -4.60
CA VAL A 151 42.14 -4.73 -4.25
C VAL A 151 42.21 -3.62 -3.21
N MET A 152 42.79 -3.95 -2.04
CA MET A 152 43.07 -2.98 -0.98
C MET A 152 44.56 -2.86 -0.69
N THR A 153 45.08 -1.65 -0.79
CA THR A 153 46.50 -1.38 -0.57
C THR A 153 46.80 -0.77 0.81
N GLY A 154 47.58 -1.51 1.61
CA GLY A 154 48.05 -1.10 2.93
C GLY A 154 49.34 -0.28 2.89
N GLY A 155 49.23 1.03 2.65
CA GLY A 155 50.31 2.01 2.81
C GLY A 155 51.17 2.29 1.57
N ALA A 156 51.96 3.37 1.61
CA ALA A 156 52.67 3.96 0.45
C ALA A 156 53.79 3.10 -0.20
N ARG A 157 53.96 1.84 0.23
CA ARG A 157 54.92 0.88 -0.36
C ARG A 157 54.26 -0.45 -0.75
N ALA A 158 52.93 -0.50 -0.81
CA ALA A 158 52.21 -1.66 -1.34
C ALA A 158 52.61 -1.92 -2.81
N ALA A 159 52.61 -3.19 -3.20
CA ALA A 159 52.80 -3.58 -4.59
C ALA A 159 51.54 -3.25 -5.41
N PRO A 160 51.67 -3.00 -6.73
CA PRO A 160 50.49 -2.86 -7.58
C PRO A 160 49.82 -4.21 -7.81
N ALA A 161 48.56 -4.15 -8.24
CA ALA A 161 47.83 -5.29 -8.77
C ALA A 161 47.72 -5.18 -10.30
N GLU A 162 47.75 -6.32 -10.96
CA GLU A 162 47.42 -6.51 -12.37
C GLU A 162 46.14 -7.35 -12.41
N MET A 163 45.08 -6.80 -13.02
CA MET A 163 43.74 -7.36 -12.98
C MET A 163 43.24 -7.60 -14.40
N SER A 164 42.59 -8.73 -14.63
CA SER A 164 41.80 -9.04 -15.82
C SER A 164 40.39 -9.40 -15.34
N GLY A 165 39.37 -8.78 -15.90
CA GLY A 165 37.99 -9.17 -15.62
C GLY A 165 37.70 -10.48 -16.36
N GLY A 166 37.82 -10.42 -17.68
CA GLY A 166 37.68 -11.57 -18.56
C GLY A 166 36.49 -11.38 -19.47
N ALA A 167 35.56 -12.34 -19.47
CA ALA A 167 34.35 -12.28 -20.27
C ALA A 167 33.13 -12.15 -19.37
N GLY A 168 32.40 -11.05 -19.49
CA GLY A 168 31.18 -10.78 -18.72
C GLY A 168 31.15 -9.32 -18.30
N ARG A 169 30.34 -8.99 -17.30
CA ARG A 169 30.26 -7.66 -16.71
C ARG A 169 31.07 -7.63 -15.43
N ASP A 170 32.29 -7.13 -15.51
CA ASP A 170 33.21 -7.21 -14.37
C ASP A 170 33.20 -5.94 -13.52
N ARG A 171 33.43 -6.11 -12.22
CA ARG A 171 33.48 -5.04 -11.23
C ARG A 171 34.85 -4.97 -10.55
N PHE A 172 35.55 -3.86 -10.74
CA PHE A 172 36.85 -3.60 -10.12
C PHE A 172 36.69 -2.63 -8.94
N ILE A 173 36.94 -3.11 -7.73
CA ILE A 173 36.86 -2.29 -6.52
C ILE A 173 38.28 -2.05 -6.00
N ILE A 174 38.75 -0.80 -6.12
CA ILE A 174 40.13 -0.44 -5.82
C ILE A 174 40.14 0.60 -4.69
N GLY A 175 40.81 0.27 -3.59
CA GLY A 175 40.86 1.14 -2.41
C GLY A 175 42.20 1.11 -1.66
N GLY A 176 42.29 1.96 -0.64
CA GLY A 176 43.49 2.12 0.17
C GLY A 176 44.44 3.22 -0.31
N ALA A 177 45.73 3.04 -0.06
CA ALA A 177 46.75 4.06 -0.37
C ALA A 177 47.27 3.94 -1.81
N THR A 178 47.49 5.06 -2.51
CA THR A 178 48.08 5.03 -3.87
C THR A 178 49.46 4.36 -3.85
N PRO A 179 49.67 3.25 -4.57
CA PRO A 179 50.99 2.64 -4.68
C PRO A 179 51.97 3.51 -5.50
N PRO A 180 53.31 3.30 -5.38
CA PRO A 180 54.31 4.03 -6.17
C PRO A 180 54.25 3.75 -7.68
N THR A 181 53.67 2.62 -8.05
CA THR A 181 53.39 2.18 -9.42
C THR A 181 51.90 1.91 -9.51
N PRO A 182 51.21 2.34 -10.59
CA PRO A 182 49.76 2.22 -10.68
C PRO A 182 49.31 0.76 -10.75
N HIS A 183 48.07 0.50 -10.36
CA HIS A 183 47.36 -0.72 -10.71
C HIS A 183 47.13 -0.76 -12.22
N VAL A 184 47.00 -1.97 -12.77
CA VAL A 184 46.78 -2.18 -14.20
C VAL A 184 45.57 -3.07 -14.39
N ILE A 185 44.62 -2.63 -15.20
CA ILE A 185 43.53 -3.49 -15.71
C ILE A 185 43.85 -3.79 -17.17
N THR A 186 43.92 -5.06 -17.53
CA THR A 186 44.48 -5.51 -18.83
C THR A 186 43.49 -5.56 -19.98
N ASP A 187 42.20 -5.67 -19.69
CA ASP A 187 41.14 -5.98 -20.66
C ASP A 187 39.83 -5.22 -20.45
N PHE A 188 39.82 -4.16 -19.63
CA PHE A 188 38.62 -3.36 -19.34
C PHE A 188 37.78 -3.03 -20.60
N GLU A 189 36.53 -3.48 -20.61
CA GLU A 189 35.56 -3.29 -21.70
C GLU A 189 34.59 -2.13 -21.38
N PRO A 190 34.74 -0.96 -22.02
CA PRO A 190 33.91 0.20 -21.72
C PRO A 190 32.42 -0.01 -22.01
N GLY A 191 31.57 0.42 -21.10
CA GLY A 191 30.12 0.26 -21.12
C GLY A 191 29.64 -1.10 -20.60
N ILE A 192 30.56 -2.05 -20.42
CA ILE A 192 30.31 -3.34 -19.81
C ILE A 192 30.86 -3.29 -18.39
N ASP A 193 32.18 -3.19 -18.23
CA ASP A 193 32.84 -3.25 -16.93
C ASP A 193 32.66 -1.97 -16.09
N THR A 194 32.87 -2.10 -14.79
CA THR A 194 32.75 -0.99 -13.83
C THR A 194 33.95 -0.88 -12.90
N ILE A 195 34.33 0.36 -12.54
CA ILE A 195 35.39 0.64 -11.58
C ILE A 195 34.83 1.49 -10.45
N GLU A 196 35.06 1.02 -9.21
CA GLU A 196 34.73 1.73 -7.99
C GLU A 196 36.01 2.08 -7.21
N PHE A 197 36.09 3.32 -6.75
CA PHE A 197 37.21 3.81 -5.95
C PHE A 197 36.82 4.01 -4.49
N THR A 198 37.35 3.17 -3.60
CA THR A 198 37.13 3.28 -2.14
C THR A 198 38.34 3.95 -1.47
N LEU A 199 38.52 5.25 -1.75
CA LEU A 199 39.65 6.01 -1.23
C LEU A 199 39.37 6.52 0.19
N ALA A 200 40.30 6.26 1.12
CA ALA A 200 40.12 6.40 2.58
C ALA A 200 39.97 7.85 3.11
N SER A 201 39.88 8.85 2.24
CA SER A 201 39.63 10.24 2.62
C SER A 201 38.91 11.00 1.49
N GLU A 202 37.72 11.52 1.79
CA GLU A 202 37.06 12.65 1.07
C GLU A 202 36.25 12.35 -0.20
N LEU A 203 35.35 11.36 -0.15
CA LEU A 203 34.15 11.36 -0.99
C LEU A 203 33.00 12.01 -0.21
N SER A 204 32.59 13.22 -0.57
CA SER A 204 31.17 13.55 -0.41
C SER A 204 30.46 12.70 -1.46
N PRO A 205 29.50 11.84 -1.08
CA PRO A 205 28.77 11.01 -2.04
C PRO A 205 28.06 11.83 -3.14
N ASP A 206 27.91 13.15 -2.93
CA ASP A 206 27.09 14.05 -3.75
C ASP A 206 27.85 14.82 -4.84
N THR A 207 29.12 14.48 -5.15
CA THR A 207 29.87 15.18 -6.20
C THR A 207 30.74 14.26 -7.04
N ASN A 208 30.70 14.43 -8.37
CA ASN A 208 31.58 13.73 -9.31
C ASN A 208 33.08 13.98 -8.98
N PRO A 209 33.88 12.95 -8.61
CA PRO A 209 35.30 13.07 -8.25
C PRO A 209 36.20 13.44 -9.43
N PHE A 210 35.72 13.36 -10.67
CA PHE A 210 36.39 13.89 -11.85
C PHE A 210 36.03 15.37 -12.11
N GLY A 211 35.09 15.94 -11.36
CA GLY A 211 34.65 17.31 -11.50
C GLY A 211 35.71 18.36 -11.14
N PRO A 212 35.39 19.66 -11.28
CA PRO A 212 36.34 20.76 -11.07
C PRO A 212 36.89 20.87 -9.64
N ASN A 213 36.19 20.33 -8.65
CA ASN A 213 36.64 20.25 -7.25
C ASN A 213 37.03 18.84 -6.82
N GLY A 214 36.97 17.87 -7.74
CA GLY A 214 37.25 16.47 -7.45
C GLY A 214 38.74 16.16 -7.38
N TYR A 215 39.06 14.97 -6.89
CA TYR A 215 40.42 14.48 -6.64
C TYR A 215 40.89 13.44 -7.66
N LEU A 216 40.06 13.08 -8.65
CA LEU A 216 40.43 12.20 -9.75
C LEU A 216 40.55 12.97 -11.07
N ARG A 217 41.45 12.51 -11.92
CA ARG A 217 41.61 13.02 -13.29
C ARG A 217 41.82 11.85 -14.25
N ALA A 218 41.16 11.86 -15.40
CA ALA A 218 41.38 10.87 -16.44
C ALA A 218 42.15 11.51 -17.62
N SER A 219 43.16 10.82 -18.15
CA SER A 219 43.89 11.26 -19.34
C SER A 219 44.32 10.10 -20.24
N GLN A 220 44.41 10.36 -21.55
CA GLN A 220 44.92 9.38 -22.51
C GLN A 220 46.45 9.40 -22.55
N HIS A 221 47.08 8.23 -22.42
CA HIS A 221 48.52 8.03 -22.58
C HIS A 221 48.81 6.93 -23.62
N GLY A 222 49.09 7.33 -24.86
CA GLY A 222 49.31 6.38 -25.94
C GLY A 222 48.02 5.63 -26.27
N ALA A 223 48.03 4.30 -26.11
CA ALA A 223 46.84 3.45 -26.28
C ALA A 223 46.06 3.22 -24.98
N ASP A 224 46.58 3.68 -23.84
CA ASP A 224 46.02 3.39 -22.52
C ASP A 224 45.29 4.62 -21.95
N ALA A 225 44.23 4.41 -21.18
CA ALA A 225 43.62 5.44 -20.34
C ALA A 225 44.23 5.36 -18.93
N VAL A 226 44.49 6.52 -18.33
CA VAL A 226 45.12 6.60 -17.00
C VAL A 226 44.24 7.43 -16.08
N ILE A 227 43.92 6.86 -14.91
CA ILE A 227 43.24 7.54 -13.82
C ILE A 227 44.29 7.99 -12.81
N TRP A 228 44.32 9.29 -12.55
CA TRP A 228 45.22 9.98 -11.63
C TRP A 228 44.48 10.33 -10.36
N GLN A 229 45.18 10.21 -9.23
CA GLN A 229 44.72 10.70 -7.93
C GLN A 229 45.50 11.97 -7.58
N ASP A 230 44.77 13.02 -7.19
CA ASP A 230 45.28 14.30 -6.73
C ASP A 230 44.93 14.50 -5.25
N ASP A 231 45.93 14.36 -4.36
CA ASP A 231 45.74 14.34 -2.90
C ASP A 231 45.21 15.65 -2.30
N ASP A 232 45.30 16.80 -2.99
CA ASP A 232 44.73 18.09 -2.55
C ASP A 232 43.56 18.60 -3.43
N GLY A 233 43.08 17.74 -4.32
CA GLY A 233 41.99 18.01 -5.26
C GLY A 233 42.37 19.02 -6.34
N ALA A 234 41.59 19.05 -7.43
CA ALA A 234 41.94 19.86 -8.60
C ALA A 234 41.89 21.39 -8.39
N ALA A 235 41.32 21.85 -7.27
CA ALA A 235 41.34 23.23 -6.82
C ALA A 235 42.52 23.54 -5.85
N GLY A 236 43.33 22.53 -5.53
CA GLY A 236 44.51 22.57 -4.66
C GLY A 236 45.66 23.40 -5.22
N ARG A 237 46.73 23.52 -4.43
CA ARG A 237 47.92 24.34 -4.76
C ARG A 237 49.17 23.50 -5.06
N SER A 238 49.12 22.20 -4.80
CA SER A 238 50.21 21.26 -5.08
C SER A 238 49.92 20.53 -6.40
N ALA A 239 50.98 20.12 -7.12
CA ALA A 239 50.85 19.34 -8.36
C ALA A 239 51.23 17.88 -8.07
N SER A 240 50.61 17.29 -7.05
CA SER A 240 50.96 15.97 -6.51
C SER A 240 50.12 14.83 -7.10
N GLU A 241 49.75 14.95 -8.38
CA GLU A 241 49.03 13.89 -9.10
C GLU A 241 49.90 12.63 -9.22
N ARG A 242 49.32 11.47 -8.89
CA ARG A 242 49.94 10.15 -9.05
C ARG A 242 49.05 9.27 -9.90
N ALA A 243 49.63 8.55 -10.86
CA ALA A 243 48.91 7.54 -11.61
C ALA A 243 48.43 6.46 -10.63
N PHE A 244 47.13 6.23 -10.58
CA PHE A 244 46.51 5.29 -9.66
C PHE A 244 46.12 4.01 -10.37
N VAL A 245 45.43 4.12 -11.51
CA VAL A 245 45.02 2.98 -12.35
C VAL A 245 45.33 3.25 -13.81
N VAL A 246 45.80 2.22 -14.52
CA VAL A 246 46.00 2.22 -15.96
C VAL A 246 45.07 1.17 -16.59
N LEU A 247 44.23 1.61 -17.52
CA LEU A 247 43.37 0.75 -18.34
C LEU A 247 44.08 0.50 -19.68
N LYS A 248 44.54 -0.73 -19.89
CA LYS A 248 45.38 -1.07 -21.04
C LYS A 248 44.56 -1.14 -22.32
N ASN A 249 45.09 -0.53 -23.38
CA ASN A 249 44.46 -0.51 -24.70
C ASN A 249 43.03 0.10 -24.72
N THR A 250 42.66 0.85 -23.68
CA THR A 250 41.37 1.52 -23.56
C THR A 250 41.46 2.97 -24.04
N LEU A 251 40.55 3.36 -24.93
CA LEU A 251 40.43 4.75 -25.36
C LEU A 251 39.69 5.54 -24.28
N LEU A 252 40.23 6.65 -23.80
CA LEU A 252 39.55 7.50 -22.81
C LEU A 252 38.18 7.98 -23.33
N ALA A 253 38.06 8.23 -24.64
CA ALA A 253 36.81 8.70 -25.24
C ALA A 253 35.72 7.63 -25.35
N SER A 254 36.02 6.35 -25.08
CA SER A 254 34.99 5.30 -24.95
C SER A 254 34.53 5.11 -23.51
N LEU A 255 35.19 5.74 -22.54
CA LEU A 255 34.77 5.72 -21.14
C LEU A 255 33.69 6.78 -20.90
N GLY A 256 32.64 6.41 -20.18
CA GLY A 256 31.53 7.26 -19.76
C GLY A 256 31.21 7.10 -18.27
N ALA A 257 30.10 7.71 -17.85
CA ALA A 257 29.64 7.67 -16.46
C ALA A 257 29.37 6.24 -15.95
N ALA A 258 28.83 5.36 -16.81
CA ALA A 258 28.52 3.98 -16.46
C ALA A 258 29.75 3.17 -16.01
N ASP A 259 30.92 3.44 -16.59
CA ASP A 259 32.19 2.77 -16.24
C ASP A 259 32.69 3.13 -14.83
N PHE A 260 32.16 4.21 -14.24
CA PHE A 260 32.60 4.76 -12.96
C PHE A 260 31.40 5.04 -12.04
N PHE A 261 30.39 4.17 -12.06
CA PHE A 261 29.25 4.24 -11.12
C PHE A 261 28.50 5.58 -11.18
N GLY A 262 28.20 6.03 -12.40
CA GLY A 262 27.53 7.30 -12.66
C GLY A 262 28.45 8.53 -12.73
N MET A 263 29.74 8.39 -12.44
CA MET A 263 30.67 9.52 -12.36
C MET A 263 31.40 9.74 -13.69
N ALA A 264 30.95 10.68 -14.52
CA ALA A 264 31.56 10.93 -15.82
C ALA A 264 33.07 11.28 -15.70
N PRO A 265 33.99 10.53 -16.33
CA PRO A 265 35.44 10.70 -16.18
C PRO A 265 35.99 12.00 -16.81
N ASP A 266 35.18 12.68 -17.63
CA ASP A 266 35.47 14.02 -18.16
C ASP A 266 35.11 15.16 -17.19
N GLY A 267 34.51 14.82 -16.03
CA GLY A 267 34.04 15.75 -15.02
C GLY A 267 32.75 16.49 -15.37
N SER A 268 32.02 16.02 -16.39
CA SER A 268 30.68 16.53 -16.72
C SER A 268 29.64 16.12 -15.66
N THR A 269 28.53 16.86 -15.66
CA THR A 269 27.37 16.66 -14.77
C THR A 269 26.20 16.03 -15.54
N ALA A 270 26.50 15.20 -16.55
CA ALA A 270 25.48 14.49 -17.30
C ALA A 270 25.22 13.18 -16.54
N GLY A 271 23.98 12.98 -16.08
CA GLY A 271 23.63 11.77 -15.35
C GLY A 271 23.68 10.51 -16.21
N LEU A 272 23.69 9.38 -15.51
CA LEU A 272 23.74 8.04 -16.03
C LEU A 272 22.56 7.78 -16.97
N GLN A 273 22.86 7.16 -18.11
CA GLN A 273 21.85 6.58 -19.00
C GLN A 273 22.07 5.08 -18.98
N TRP A 274 21.16 4.34 -18.35
CA TRP A 274 21.27 2.90 -18.20
C TRP A 274 20.00 2.19 -18.64
N GLN A 275 20.19 1.02 -19.25
CA GLN A 275 19.13 0.14 -19.70
C GLN A 275 19.54 -1.30 -19.36
N GLY A 276 18.74 -1.95 -18.52
CA GLY A 276 18.95 -3.31 -18.09
C GLY A 276 18.44 -4.35 -19.07
N THR A 277 18.42 -5.58 -18.59
CA THR A 277 18.23 -6.81 -19.37
C THR A 277 16.96 -7.53 -18.91
N ASP A 278 16.87 -8.85 -19.12
CA ASP A 278 15.73 -9.66 -18.64
C ASP A 278 16.03 -10.32 -17.27
N ASP A 279 17.15 -9.96 -16.64
CA ASP A 279 17.65 -10.52 -15.38
C ASP A 279 17.61 -9.42 -14.31
N ASP A 280 17.44 -9.80 -13.03
CA ASP A 280 17.44 -8.90 -11.88
C ASP A 280 18.68 -7.98 -11.86
N GLY A 281 18.48 -6.68 -12.05
CA GLY A 281 19.54 -5.67 -12.05
C GLY A 281 19.62 -4.87 -10.74
N SER A 282 20.82 -4.41 -10.38
CA SER A 282 21.01 -3.45 -9.29
C SER A 282 21.89 -2.30 -9.75
N VAL A 283 21.33 -1.10 -9.75
CA VAL A 283 21.97 0.10 -10.29
C VAL A 283 21.85 1.25 -9.32
N ASN A 284 23.00 1.85 -9.01
CA ASN A 284 23.05 3.15 -8.38
C ASN A 284 23.36 4.18 -9.48
N GLY A 285 22.49 5.17 -9.54
CA GLY A 285 22.60 6.35 -10.36
C GLY A 285 23.74 7.26 -9.94
N SER A 286 23.87 8.37 -10.64
CA SER A 286 24.81 9.43 -10.32
C SER A 286 24.14 10.50 -9.45
N PRO A 287 24.89 11.44 -8.86
CA PRO A 287 24.29 12.63 -8.23
C PRO A 287 23.63 13.63 -9.21
N ASP A 288 23.65 13.34 -10.51
CA ASP A 288 23.13 14.18 -11.58
C ASP A 288 21.90 13.50 -12.22
N SER A 289 21.06 14.27 -12.94
CA SER A 289 19.83 13.76 -13.56
C SER A 289 20.03 12.52 -14.44
N ASP A 290 19.59 11.38 -13.94
CA ASP A 290 19.74 10.06 -14.51
C ASP A 290 18.52 9.64 -15.34
N ARG A 291 18.74 8.64 -16.20
CA ARG A 291 17.69 7.86 -16.85
C ARG A 291 18.01 6.39 -16.72
N LEU A 292 17.27 5.70 -15.85
CA LEU A 292 17.45 4.29 -15.54
C LEU A 292 16.23 3.51 -16.03
N ALA A 293 16.44 2.36 -16.67
CA ALA A 293 15.38 1.45 -17.07
C ALA A 293 15.79 0.01 -16.75
N GLY A 294 15.07 -0.67 -15.85
CA GLY A 294 15.32 -2.02 -15.36
C GLY A 294 15.22 -3.09 -16.46
N GLY A 295 14.10 -3.13 -17.16
CA GLY A 295 13.86 -4.12 -18.21
C GLY A 295 12.90 -5.19 -17.72
N ALA A 296 13.30 -6.45 -17.70
CA ALA A 296 12.56 -7.49 -16.99
C ALA A 296 13.44 -8.07 -15.87
N GLY A 297 12.81 -8.71 -14.89
CA GLY A 297 13.49 -9.12 -13.65
C GLY A 297 13.10 -8.22 -12.49
N ASN A 298 13.54 -8.56 -11.27
CA ASN A 298 13.29 -7.75 -10.08
C ASN A 298 14.46 -6.79 -9.86
N ASP A 299 14.34 -5.59 -10.42
CA ASP A 299 15.38 -4.58 -10.42
C ASP A 299 15.43 -3.77 -9.12
N SER A 300 16.58 -3.19 -8.82
CA SER A 300 16.79 -2.24 -7.71
C SER A 300 17.56 -1.02 -8.22
N LEU A 301 16.85 0.09 -8.44
CA LEU A 301 17.36 1.28 -9.13
C LEU A 301 17.28 2.51 -8.21
N TYR A 302 18.39 3.24 -8.07
CA TYR A 302 18.51 4.39 -7.16
C TYR A 302 18.99 5.64 -7.92
N GLY A 303 18.25 6.74 -7.93
CA GLY A 303 18.59 8.01 -8.61
C GLY A 303 19.44 8.98 -7.78
N HIS A 304 19.44 8.84 -6.45
CA HIS A 304 20.09 9.74 -5.51
C HIS A 304 19.47 11.14 -5.43
N GLY A 305 19.79 12.02 -6.35
CA GLY A 305 19.21 13.35 -6.35
C GLY A 305 19.51 14.08 -7.63
N SER A 306 18.95 15.29 -7.76
CA SER A 306 18.62 15.90 -9.07
C SER A 306 17.31 15.31 -9.61
N ASN A 307 16.92 15.64 -10.85
CA ASN A 307 15.66 15.17 -11.39
C ASN A 307 15.89 13.92 -12.25
N ASP A 308 15.41 12.77 -11.80
CA ASP A 308 15.68 11.46 -12.40
C ASP A 308 14.46 10.89 -13.13
N VAL A 309 14.72 9.98 -14.07
CA VAL A 309 13.68 9.19 -14.72
C VAL A 309 14.02 7.71 -14.56
N ILE A 310 13.26 7.01 -13.74
CA ILE A 310 13.52 5.62 -13.33
C ILE A 310 12.31 4.77 -13.72
N GLY A 311 12.54 3.73 -14.52
CA GLY A 311 11.52 2.72 -14.85
C GLY A 311 11.99 1.33 -14.41
N GLY A 312 11.13 0.57 -13.74
CA GLY A 312 11.36 -0.83 -13.39
C GLY A 312 11.21 -1.72 -14.62
N GLY A 313 9.98 -1.93 -15.07
CA GLY A 313 9.64 -2.71 -16.26
C GLY A 313 8.79 -3.92 -15.89
N ASP A 314 9.20 -5.13 -16.25
CA ASP A 314 8.48 -6.36 -15.88
C ASP A 314 9.16 -7.04 -14.68
N GLY A 315 8.50 -7.18 -13.54
CA GLY A 315 9.03 -7.81 -12.34
C GLY A 315 8.63 -7.05 -11.09
N ASN A 316 9.08 -7.49 -9.93
CA ASN A 316 8.79 -6.81 -8.67
C ASN A 316 9.97 -5.90 -8.30
N ASP A 317 9.91 -4.67 -8.77
CA ASP A 317 11.03 -3.73 -8.76
C ASP A 317 11.07 -2.87 -7.50
N ARG A 318 12.26 -2.32 -7.21
CA ARG A 318 12.45 -1.31 -6.17
C ARG A 318 13.11 -0.08 -6.74
N LEU A 319 12.39 1.04 -6.71
CA LEU A 319 12.81 2.29 -7.31
C LEU A 319 12.92 3.37 -6.23
N TRP A 320 14.04 4.07 -6.22
CA TRP A 320 14.28 5.23 -5.36
C TRP A 320 14.71 6.42 -6.21
N GLY A 321 13.93 7.51 -6.29
CA GLY A 321 14.36 8.72 -7.00
C GLY A 321 15.30 9.54 -6.15
N GLY A 322 14.84 9.89 -4.95
CA GLY A 322 15.64 10.57 -3.95
C GLY A 322 15.28 12.05 -3.88
N GLY A 323 16.25 12.95 -3.90
CA GLY A 323 15.96 14.39 -3.80
C GLY A 323 15.88 15.05 -5.16
N GLY A 324 14.72 15.51 -5.62
CA GLY A 324 14.59 15.78 -7.04
C GLY A 324 13.30 16.41 -7.51
N ASN A 325 12.98 16.22 -8.78
CA ASN A 325 11.61 16.25 -9.29
C ASN A 325 11.55 15.04 -10.21
N ASP A 326 11.24 13.91 -9.62
CA ASP A 326 11.57 12.60 -10.16
C ASP A 326 10.37 11.98 -10.87
N GLN A 327 10.66 11.10 -11.82
CA GLN A 327 9.65 10.29 -12.51
C GLN A 327 9.97 8.82 -12.29
N LEU A 328 9.16 8.16 -11.47
CA LEU A 328 9.29 6.73 -11.16
C LEU A 328 8.12 5.98 -11.79
N THR A 329 8.39 4.87 -12.46
CA THR A 329 7.38 3.98 -13.04
C THR A 329 7.74 2.54 -12.74
N GLY A 330 6.89 1.82 -11.98
CA GLY A 330 7.07 0.41 -11.66
C GLY A 330 6.98 -0.45 -12.90
N GLY A 331 5.79 -0.60 -13.46
CA GLY A 331 5.55 -1.34 -14.70
C GLY A 331 4.58 -2.49 -14.46
N ASN A 332 4.99 -3.73 -14.74
CA ASN A 332 4.21 -4.93 -14.43
C ASN A 332 4.86 -5.67 -13.27
N GLY A 333 4.11 -6.05 -12.24
CA GLY A 333 4.59 -6.75 -11.06
C GLY A 333 4.29 -5.96 -9.79
N ASP A 334 4.53 -6.55 -8.62
CA ASP A 334 4.27 -5.86 -7.35
C ASP A 334 5.50 -5.00 -6.98
N ASP A 335 5.43 -3.71 -7.27
CA ASP A 335 6.56 -2.77 -7.22
C ASP A 335 6.64 -1.94 -5.92
N GLN A 336 7.84 -1.46 -5.60
CA GLN A 336 8.07 -0.52 -4.49
C GLN A 336 8.74 0.75 -4.99
N LEU A 337 8.01 1.86 -4.95
CA LEU A 337 8.48 3.17 -5.37
C LEU A 337 8.57 4.09 -4.15
N THR A 338 9.76 4.63 -3.89
CA THR A 338 10.00 5.56 -2.78
C THR A 338 10.70 6.82 -3.26
N ASP A 339 10.19 7.98 -2.85
CA ASP A 339 10.81 9.27 -3.16
C ASP A 339 10.87 10.20 -1.95
N ASP A 340 11.80 11.17 -1.95
CA ASP A 340 12.04 12.07 -0.82
C ASP A 340 11.38 13.45 -1.01
N TYR A 341 12.16 14.48 -1.36
CA TYR A 341 11.69 15.85 -1.47
C TYR A 341 11.74 16.30 -2.92
N GLY A 342 10.60 16.71 -3.45
CA GLY A 342 10.57 17.17 -4.84
C GLY A 342 9.21 17.64 -5.31
N ASN A 343 8.98 17.59 -6.63
CA ASN A 343 7.64 17.56 -7.21
C ASN A 343 7.61 16.36 -8.14
N ASP A 344 7.22 15.23 -7.58
CA ASP A 344 7.55 13.91 -8.10
C ASP A 344 6.31 13.25 -8.72
N ASN A 345 6.54 12.37 -9.68
CA ASN A 345 5.50 11.61 -10.36
C ASN A 345 5.81 10.12 -10.25
N LEU A 346 5.03 9.41 -9.44
CA LEU A 346 5.19 7.98 -9.17
C LEU A 346 3.99 7.25 -9.77
N SER A 347 4.25 6.20 -10.55
CA SER A 347 3.23 5.32 -11.12
C SER A 347 3.60 3.86 -10.83
N GLY A 348 2.71 3.11 -10.16
CA GLY A 348 2.90 1.69 -9.88
C GLY A 348 2.81 0.87 -11.16
N GLY A 349 1.63 0.81 -11.76
CA GLY A 349 1.39 0.12 -13.03
C GLY A 349 0.42 -1.04 -12.85
N ASP A 350 0.77 -2.23 -13.32
CA ASP A 350 -0.01 -3.45 -13.10
C ASP A 350 0.61 -4.24 -11.94
N GLY A 351 -0.10 -4.48 -10.85
CA GLY A 351 0.42 -5.18 -9.68
C GLY A 351 -0.12 -4.59 -8.38
N ASN A 352 0.22 -5.17 -7.23
CA ASN A 352 -0.11 -4.57 -5.94
C ASN A 352 1.10 -3.77 -5.46
N ASP A 353 1.07 -2.48 -5.73
CA ASP A 353 2.23 -1.61 -5.62
C ASP A 353 2.28 -0.87 -4.29
N VAL A 354 3.49 -0.47 -3.88
CA VAL A 354 3.72 0.38 -2.70
C VAL A 354 4.40 1.66 -3.13
N LEU A 355 3.68 2.79 -3.06
CA LEU A 355 4.19 4.11 -3.41
C LEU A 355 4.31 4.96 -2.15
N THR A 356 5.51 5.49 -1.88
CA THR A 356 5.76 6.38 -0.72
C THR A 356 6.50 7.64 -1.13
N ASP A 357 6.00 8.79 -0.68
CA ASP A 357 6.59 10.10 -0.97
C ASP A 357 6.65 11.00 0.29
N TYR A 358 7.80 11.63 0.55
CA TYR A 358 8.07 12.37 1.79
C TYR A 358 7.88 13.89 1.74
N GLY A 359 7.57 14.49 0.58
CA GLY A 359 7.19 15.90 0.51
C GLY A 359 7.24 16.49 -0.88
N GLY A 360 6.60 17.65 -1.05
CA GLY A 360 6.44 18.24 -2.37
C GLY A 360 4.99 18.50 -2.75
N THR A 361 4.81 18.83 -4.03
CA THR A 361 3.53 18.78 -4.73
C THR A 361 3.61 17.69 -5.80
N ASN A 362 3.05 16.53 -5.48
CA ASN A 362 3.39 15.26 -6.13
C ASN A 362 2.17 14.64 -6.80
N GLN A 363 2.42 13.71 -7.72
CA GLN A 363 1.41 12.88 -8.36
C GLN A 363 1.75 11.40 -8.11
N LEU A 364 0.84 10.69 -7.44
CA LEU A 364 0.95 9.25 -7.21
C LEU A 364 -0.24 8.55 -7.88
N ASP A 365 0.03 7.50 -8.63
CA ASP A 365 -0.96 6.67 -9.32
C ASP A 365 -0.64 5.19 -9.10
N GLY A 366 -1.50 4.45 -8.42
CA GLY A 366 -1.31 3.01 -8.14
C GLY A 366 -1.39 2.21 -9.43
N GLY A 367 -2.52 2.29 -10.11
CA GLY A 367 -2.73 1.65 -11.40
C GLY A 367 -3.72 0.50 -11.29
N ASN A 368 -3.37 -0.70 -11.74
CA ASN A 368 -4.20 -1.89 -11.62
C ASN A 368 -3.67 -2.79 -10.51
N GLY A 369 -4.48 -3.09 -9.51
CA GLY A 369 -4.17 -4.00 -8.41
C GLY A 369 -4.60 -3.39 -7.08
N ASN A 370 -4.23 -4.00 -5.96
CA ASN A 370 -4.57 -3.47 -4.64
C ASN A 370 -3.36 -2.74 -4.08
N ASP A 371 -3.33 -1.42 -4.24
CA ASP A 371 -2.15 -0.61 -4.04
C ASP A 371 -2.13 0.04 -2.65
N SER A 372 -0.92 0.36 -2.18
CA SER A 372 -0.70 1.07 -0.92
C SER A 372 0.05 2.36 -1.16
N LEU A 373 -0.66 3.49 -1.14
CA LEU A 373 -0.11 4.81 -1.43
C LEU A 373 0.01 5.64 -0.14
N THR A 374 1.20 6.17 0.12
CA THR A 374 1.46 7.05 1.28
C THR A 374 2.16 8.33 0.85
N MET A 375 1.63 9.49 1.28
CA MET A 375 2.18 10.79 0.88
C MET A 375 2.17 11.81 2.02
N TYR A 376 3.25 12.58 2.10
CA TYR A 376 3.47 13.57 3.14
C TYR A 376 3.43 15.04 2.64
N GLY A 377 3.24 15.26 1.33
CA GLY A 377 3.15 16.56 0.66
C GLY A 377 1.83 17.35 0.79
N SER A 378 1.77 18.53 0.16
CA SER A 378 0.56 19.38 0.09
C SER A 378 0.32 19.86 -1.34
N GLY A 379 -0.95 20.01 -1.72
CA GLY A 379 -1.33 20.38 -3.08
C GLY A 379 -1.21 19.26 -4.12
N SER A 380 -1.03 18.02 -3.66
CA SER A 380 -0.71 16.84 -4.48
C SER A 380 -1.96 16.09 -4.95
N THR A 381 -1.77 15.16 -5.88
CA THR A 381 -2.81 14.25 -6.38
C THR A 381 -2.44 12.79 -6.12
N MET A 382 -3.41 11.99 -5.66
CA MET A 382 -3.23 10.55 -5.44
C MET A 382 -4.41 9.79 -6.09
N SER A 383 -4.12 8.73 -6.83
CA SER A 383 -5.11 7.85 -7.46
C SER A 383 -4.77 6.42 -7.10
N GLY A 384 -5.72 5.66 -6.55
CA GLY A 384 -5.56 4.22 -6.34
C GLY A 384 -5.58 3.48 -7.67
N GLY A 385 -6.67 3.65 -8.43
CA GLY A 385 -6.81 3.10 -9.76
C GLY A 385 -7.87 2.00 -9.77
N ALA A 386 -7.50 0.77 -10.10
CA ALA A 386 -8.44 -0.35 -10.13
C ALA A 386 -8.01 -1.46 -9.16
N GLY A 387 -8.83 -1.75 -8.16
CA GLY A 387 -8.60 -2.74 -7.11
C GLY A 387 -8.94 -2.12 -5.75
N ASN A 388 -8.69 -2.83 -4.65
CA ASN A 388 -9.04 -2.33 -3.32
C ASN A 388 -7.82 -1.64 -2.69
N ASP A 389 -7.77 -0.32 -2.79
CA ASP A 389 -6.58 0.45 -2.49
C ASP A 389 -6.56 0.99 -1.06
N VAL A 390 -5.35 1.20 -0.53
CA VAL A 390 -5.14 1.83 0.78
C VAL A 390 -4.32 3.09 0.59
N MET A 391 -4.96 4.23 0.85
CA MET A 391 -4.37 5.54 0.65
C MET A 391 -4.25 6.28 1.98
N SER A 392 -3.07 6.78 2.30
CA SER A 392 -2.85 7.51 3.54
C SER A 392 -1.90 8.70 3.42
N GLY A 393 -2.08 9.68 4.30
CA GLY A 393 -1.20 10.83 4.28
C GLY A 393 -1.69 12.01 5.08
N HIS A 394 -1.01 13.13 4.89
CA HIS A 394 -1.33 14.37 5.53
C HIS A 394 -0.98 15.56 4.64
N GLY A 395 -1.46 16.74 4.99
CA GLY A 395 -1.17 17.97 4.27
C GLY A 395 -2.45 18.67 3.83
N ASP A 396 -2.28 19.87 3.29
CA ASP A 396 -3.41 20.71 2.89
C ASP A 396 -3.57 20.71 1.36
N GLY A 397 -4.81 20.81 0.88
CA GLY A 397 -5.09 21.06 -0.54
C GLY A 397 -4.87 19.88 -1.48
N ASN A 398 -4.86 18.64 -0.99
CA ASN A 398 -4.65 17.45 -1.79
C ASN A 398 -5.95 16.96 -2.46
N VAL A 399 -5.83 16.26 -3.59
CA VAL A 399 -6.94 15.63 -4.31
C VAL A 399 -6.70 14.13 -4.39
N LEU A 400 -7.66 13.33 -3.94
CA LEU A 400 -7.55 11.89 -3.85
C LEU A 400 -8.76 11.21 -4.49
N SER A 401 -8.49 10.12 -5.20
CA SER A 401 -9.49 9.20 -5.75
C SER A 401 -9.08 7.77 -5.43
N GLY A 402 -9.97 6.98 -4.84
CA GLY A 402 -9.78 5.53 -4.72
C GLY A 402 -9.79 4.90 -6.12
N GLY A 403 -10.90 5.03 -6.83
CA GLY A 403 -11.03 4.54 -8.21
C GLY A 403 -12.07 3.43 -8.29
N ASP A 404 -11.78 2.34 -8.98
CA ASP A 404 -12.65 1.15 -9.01
C ASP A 404 -12.23 0.19 -7.89
N GLY A 405 -13.13 -0.23 -7.01
CA GLY A 405 -12.87 -1.17 -5.93
C GLY A 405 -13.32 -0.64 -4.57
N ALA A 406 -13.13 -1.44 -3.51
CA ALA A 406 -13.50 -1.07 -2.15
C ALA A 406 -12.28 -0.49 -1.43
N ASP A 407 -12.17 0.84 -1.47
CA ASP A 407 -10.98 1.58 -1.11
C ASP A 407 -11.00 2.10 0.32
N ARG A 408 -9.81 2.36 0.86
CA ARG A 408 -9.63 2.94 2.18
C ARG A 408 -8.76 4.18 2.13
N LEU A 409 -9.40 5.34 2.25
CA LEU A 409 -8.74 6.64 2.22
C LEU A 409 -8.66 7.23 3.63
N THR A 410 -7.45 7.47 4.15
CA THR A 410 -7.23 8.11 5.46
C THR A 410 -6.29 9.29 5.33
N PHE A 411 -6.83 10.52 5.36
CA PHE A 411 -6.02 11.72 5.21
C PHE A 411 -6.25 12.75 6.32
N ASN A 412 -5.19 13.50 6.62
CA ASN A 412 -5.19 14.55 7.62
C ASN A 412 -4.88 15.91 6.99
N GLY A 413 -5.48 16.98 7.51
CA GLY A 413 -5.26 18.34 7.03
C GLY A 413 -6.52 18.97 6.45
N SER A 414 -6.36 20.13 5.83
CA SER A 414 -7.47 20.99 5.42
C SER A 414 -7.50 21.24 3.91
N ARG A 415 -8.69 21.53 3.36
CA ARG A 415 -8.93 21.75 1.93
C ARG A 415 -8.62 20.55 1.05
N ASN A 416 -8.64 19.35 1.61
CA ASN A 416 -8.50 18.13 0.84
C ASN A 416 -9.83 17.77 0.16
N VAL A 417 -9.74 17.16 -1.02
CA VAL A 417 -10.87 16.60 -1.78
C VAL A 417 -10.65 15.10 -1.89
N LEU A 418 -11.53 14.30 -1.31
CA LEU A 418 -11.46 12.84 -1.36
C LEU A 418 -12.69 12.31 -2.10
N SER A 419 -12.46 11.36 -3.00
CA SER A 419 -13.48 10.56 -3.67
C SER A 419 -13.17 9.09 -3.41
N GLY A 420 -14.16 8.29 -3.02
CA GLY A 420 -14.03 6.83 -3.00
C GLY A 420 -13.98 6.31 -4.43
N GLY A 421 -15.08 6.40 -5.16
CA GLY A 421 -15.15 6.00 -6.56
C GLY A 421 -16.25 4.97 -6.78
N ASP A 422 -15.92 3.86 -7.43
CA ASP A 422 -16.84 2.73 -7.66
C ASP A 422 -16.52 1.59 -6.68
N GLY A 423 -17.29 1.39 -5.62
CA GLY A 423 -17.20 0.26 -4.69
C GLY A 423 -17.58 0.68 -3.28
N ASP A 424 -17.51 -0.25 -2.32
CA ASP A 424 -17.91 0.03 -0.94
C ASP A 424 -16.74 0.65 -0.17
N ASP A 425 -16.63 1.98 -0.17
CA ASP A 425 -15.43 2.69 0.25
C ASP A 425 -15.44 3.10 1.73
N VAL A 426 -14.25 3.31 2.29
CA VAL A 426 -14.07 3.82 3.65
C VAL A 426 -13.21 5.07 3.65
N LEU A 427 -13.87 6.21 3.81
CA LEU A 427 -13.24 7.53 3.88
C LEU A 427 -13.12 8.00 5.32
N HIS A 428 -11.90 8.33 5.74
CA HIS A 428 -11.60 8.85 7.06
C HIS A 428 -10.80 10.15 7.00
N GLN A 429 -11.32 11.19 7.65
CA GLN A 429 -10.69 12.50 7.75
C GLN A 429 -10.68 13.01 9.19
N ASP A 430 -9.54 13.55 9.62
CA ASP A 430 -9.41 14.19 10.92
C ASP A 430 -9.89 15.66 10.90
N ASN A 431 -9.04 16.60 11.30
CA ASN A 431 -9.35 18.02 11.42
C ASN A 431 -9.13 18.73 10.08
N GLY A 432 -10.05 19.62 9.70
CA GLY A 432 -9.87 20.50 8.54
C GLY A 432 -11.19 20.77 7.84
N ASP A 433 -11.20 21.75 6.94
CA ASP A 433 -12.36 22.02 6.10
C ASP A 433 -12.17 21.26 4.78
N ASN A 434 -12.78 20.08 4.63
CA ASN A 434 -12.56 19.17 3.50
C ASN A 434 -13.84 18.89 2.71
N ARG A 435 -13.68 18.35 1.50
CA ARG A 435 -14.76 17.82 0.66
C ARG A 435 -14.60 16.32 0.51
N LEU A 436 -15.66 15.57 0.77
CA LEU A 436 -15.68 14.11 0.65
C LEU A 436 -16.85 13.70 -0.23
N ASP A 437 -16.63 12.68 -1.05
CA ASP A 437 -17.59 12.05 -1.94
C ASP A 437 -17.37 10.53 -1.83
N GLY A 438 -18.39 9.75 -1.46
CA GLY A 438 -18.28 8.29 -1.41
C GLY A 438 -18.19 7.74 -2.84
N GLY A 439 -19.23 7.97 -3.63
CA GLY A 439 -19.26 7.61 -5.04
C GLY A 439 -20.40 6.64 -5.33
N ASN A 440 -20.12 5.50 -5.97
CA ASN A 440 -21.07 4.41 -6.17
C ASN A 440 -20.70 3.27 -5.22
N GLY A 441 -21.64 2.69 -4.49
CA GLY A 441 -21.38 1.61 -3.53
C GLY A 441 -21.95 1.97 -2.15
N ASP A 442 -21.94 1.03 -1.23
CA ASP A 442 -22.39 1.27 0.14
C ASP A 442 -21.21 1.84 0.97
N ASP A 443 -21.09 3.17 1.05
CA ASP A 443 -19.89 3.83 1.56
C ASP A 443 -19.92 4.12 3.05
N LYS A 444 -18.73 4.24 3.65
CA LYS A 444 -18.55 4.66 5.04
C LYS A 444 -17.65 5.87 5.17
N ILE A 445 -18.25 6.99 5.56
CA ILE A 445 -17.55 8.27 5.70
C ILE A 445 -17.51 8.67 7.18
N THR A 446 -16.31 8.91 7.72
CA THR A 446 -16.11 9.37 9.11
C THR A 446 -15.24 10.62 9.19
N ILE A 447 -15.80 11.71 9.73
CA ILE A 447 -15.08 12.97 9.96
C ILE A 447 -14.89 13.28 11.44
N MET A 448 -13.71 13.76 11.85
CA MET A 448 -13.43 14.12 13.25
C MET A 448 -13.51 15.62 13.57
N GLY A 449 -13.25 16.53 12.61
CA GLY A 449 -13.24 17.97 12.89
C GLY A 449 -13.38 18.87 11.66
N GLY A 450 -13.57 20.17 11.89
CA GLY A 450 -13.67 21.21 10.85
C GLY A 450 -15.03 21.28 10.12
N ASN A 451 -15.16 22.21 9.16
CA ASN A 451 -16.38 22.47 8.39
C ASN A 451 -16.33 21.71 7.06
N ASN A 452 -16.84 20.48 7.05
CA ASN A 452 -16.75 19.59 5.89
C ASN A 452 -18.03 19.61 5.04
N PHE A 453 -17.88 19.31 3.76
CA PHE A 453 -18.96 19.03 2.82
C PHE A 453 -18.86 17.56 2.39
N ILE A 454 -19.90 16.79 2.64
CA ILE A 454 -19.93 15.34 2.41
C ILE A 454 -21.07 15.00 1.46
N GLN A 455 -20.80 14.11 0.52
CA GLN A 455 -21.78 13.40 -0.29
C GLN A 455 -21.54 11.90 -0.12
N GLY A 456 -22.59 11.12 0.16
CA GLY A 456 -22.53 9.66 0.15
C GLY A 456 -22.41 9.19 -1.29
N GLY A 457 -23.43 9.44 -2.10
CA GLY A 457 -23.41 9.15 -3.52
C GLY A 457 -24.56 8.21 -3.88
N ALA A 458 -24.27 7.07 -4.50
CA ALA A 458 -25.27 6.07 -4.83
C ALA A 458 -24.97 4.78 -4.07
N GLY A 459 -25.92 4.24 -3.32
CA GLY A 459 -25.76 3.13 -2.41
C GLY A 459 -26.30 3.48 -1.04
N ASN A 460 -26.25 2.57 -0.08
CA ASN A 460 -26.73 2.79 1.28
C ASN A 460 -25.56 3.22 2.16
N ASP A 461 -25.39 4.53 2.30
CA ASP A 461 -24.19 5.11 2.87
C ASP A 461 -24.29 5.31 4.39
N VAL A 462 -23.15 5.24 5.06
CA VAL A 462 -23.02 5.51 6.50
C VAL A 462 -22.08 6.70 6.72
N ILE A 463 -22.67 7.86 6.99
CA ILE A 463 -21.97 9.10 7.27
C ILE A 463 -21.97 9.39 8.76
N THR A 464 -20.81 9.31 9.40
CA THR A 464 -20.61 9.62 10.82
C THR A 464 -19.81 10.91 11.00
N MET A 465 -20.41 11.89 11.69
CA MET A 465 -19.77 13.19 11.91
C MET A 465 -19.51 13.44 13.39
N LEU A 466 -18.23 13.64 13.75
CA LEU A 466 -17.81 14.03 15.10
C LEU A 466 -17.42 15.52 15.20
N ALA A 467 -17.49 16.25 14.08
CA ALA A 467 -17.10 17.65 13.96
C ALA A 467 -18.11 18.64 14.55
N ASP A 468 -17.69 19.88 14.76
CA ASP A 468 -18.54 20.95 15.30
C ASP A 468 -19.57 21.49 14.29
N ARG A 469 -19.33 21.42 12.98
CA ARG A 469 -20.30 21.81 11.93
C ARG A 469 -19.97 21.07 10.64
N ALA A 470 -20.96 20.49 9.98
CA ALA A 470 -20.77 19.87 8.67
C ALA A 470 -22.08 19.88 7.87
N PHE A 471 -21.93 19.76 6.56
CA PHE A 471 -23.02 19.47 5.63
C PHE A 471 -22.83 18.05 5.12
N ALA A 472 -23.89 17.24 5.17
CA ALA A 472 -23.91 15.89 4.63
C ALA A 472 -25.18 15.67 3.81
N ASP A 473 -25.00 15.04 2.66
CA ASP A 473 -26.05 14.61 1.73
C ASP A 473 -25.83 13.11 1.48
N GLY A 474 -26.84 12.28 1.74
CA GLY A 474 -26.77 10.83 1.56
C GLY A 474 -26.70 10.47 0.09
N GLY A 475 -27.70 10.90 -0.68
CA GLY A 475 -27.74 10.72 -2.13
C GLY A 475 -28.81 9.73 -2.53
N ASP A 476 -28.47 8.72 -3.32
CA ASP A 476 -29.39 7.67 -3.79
C ASP A 476 -29.22 6.40 -2.95
N GLY A 477 -30.16 6.05 -2.07
CA GLY A 477 -30.14 4.81 -1.28
C GLY A 477 -30.77 5.00 0.08
N ASN A 478 -30.69 4.00 0.96
CA ASN A 478 -31.21 4.13 2.32
C ASN A 478 -30.06 4.48 3.27
N ASP A 479 -29.86 5.77 3.50
CA ASP A 479 -28.64 6.27 4.11
C ASP A 479 -28.77 6.43 5.63
N ILE A 480 -27.64 6.34 6.32
CA ILE A 480 -27.51 6.63 7.75
C ILE A 480 -26.57 7.82 7.91
N ILE A 481 -27.13 8.97 8.30
CA ILE A 481 -26.37 10.18 8.58
C ILE A 481 -26.48 10.52 10.06
N ALA A 482 -25.37 10.35 10.79
CA ALA A 482 -25.33 10.52 12.23
C ALA A 482 -24.21 11.48 12.68
N ALA A 483 -24.62 12.65 13.16
CA ALA A 483 -23.77 13.49 13.99
C ALA A 483 -23.69 12.90 15.41
N ARG A 484 -22.48 12.88 15.99
CA ARG A 484 -22.19 12.36 17.34
C ARG A 484 -21.43 13.36 18.21
N GLY A 485 -21.48 14.65 17.86
CA GLY A 485 -20.87 15.73 18.64
C GLY A 485 -21.44 15.87 20.06
N GLY A 486 -20.61 16.34 21.00
CA GLY A 486 -21.02 16.65 22.37
C GLY A 486 -21.73 18.02 22.48
N ALA A 487 -22.15 18.45 23.68
CA ALA A 487 -22.97 19.66 23.90
C ALA A 487 -22.39 21.02 23.41
N SER A 488 -21.17 21.03 22.85
CA SER A 488 -20.55 22.17 22.18
C SER A 488 -20.59 22.11 20.64
N SER A 489 -21.17 21.05 20.06
CA SER A 489 -21.36 20.95 18.62
C SER A 489 -22.26 22.08 18.11
N GLY A 490 -21.89 22.64 16.97
CA GLY A 490 -22.67 23.59 16.22
C GLY A 490 -23.74 22.91 15.36
N SER A 491 -24.45 23.72 14.59
CA SER A 491 -25.54 23.26 13.71
C SER A 491 -25.04 22.47 12.51
N PHE A 492 -25.75 21.41 12.16
CA PHE A 492 -25.55 20.59 10.97
C PHE A 492 -26.62 20.83 9.89
N GLY A 493 -26.24 20.58 8.63
CA GLY A 493 -27.18 20.44 7.51
C GLY A 493 -27.16 19.00 7.02
N LEU A 494 -28.25 18.27 7.24
CA LEU A 494 -28.39 16.86 6.88
C LEU A 494 -29.46 16.72 5.80
N TYR A 495 -29.13 16.03 4.71
CA TYR A 495 -30.02 15.74 3.61
C TYR A 495 -29.96 14.23 3.36
N GLY A 496 -31.11 13.55 3.41
CA GLY A 496 -31.19 12.11 3.13
C GLY A 496 -31.01 11.86 1.63
N GLY A 497 -31.95 12.35 0.84
CA GLY A 497 -31.88 12.28 -0.62
C GLY A 497 -33.02 11.44 -1.18
N ASN A 498 -32.68 10.38 -1.91
CA ASN A 498 -33.63 9.42 -2.45
C ASN A 498 -33.53 8.09 -1.71
N GLY A 499 -34.53 7.71 -0.94
CA GLY A 499 -34.62 6.41 -0.29
C GLY A 499 -35.28 6.52 1.08
N ASN A 500 -35.01 5.58 1.98
CA ASN A 500 -35.60 5.62 3.32
C ASN A 500 -34.49 5.88 4.33
N ASP A 501 -34.30 7.14 4.67
CA ASP A 501 -33.09 7.59 5.34
C ASP A 501 -33.25 7.67 6.86
N TRP A 502 -32.12 7.51 7.55
CA TRP A 502 -32.01 7.68 9.00
C TRP A 502 -31.06 8.83 9.33
N LEU A 503 -31.61 9.93 9.86
CA LEU A 503 -30.88 11.18 10.07
C LEU A 503 -30.83 11.56 11.55
N SER A 504 -29.68 11.94 12.09
CA SER A 504 -29.55 12.44 13.47
C SER A 504 -28.51 13.56 13.59
N GLY A 505 -28.94 14.74 14.05
CA GLY A 505 -28.11 15.96 14.19
C GLY A 505 -27.38 16.12 15.54
N SER A 506 -27.65 15.26 16.53
CA SER A 506 -27.13 15.40 17.91
C SER A 506 -27.57 16.69 18.61
N ALA A 507 -26.64 17.58 18.94
CA ALA A 507 -26.82 18.82 19.67
C ALA A 507 -26.57 20.01 18.74
N GLY A 508 -27.49 20.96 18.69
CA GLY A 508 -27.37 22.10 17.80
C GLY A 508 -28.70 22.76 17.50
N ASN A 509 -28.76 23.55 16.43
CA ASN A 509 -30.04 23.88 15.81
C ASN A 509 -29.91 23.44 14.37
N ASP A 510 -30.33 22.21 14.10
CA ASP A 510 -29.98 21.53 12.87
C ASP A 510 -31.03 21.77 11.78
N ILE A 511 -30.59 21.64 10.53
CA ILE A 511 -31.47 21.59 9.37
C ILE A 511 -31.41 20.16 8.86
N VAL A 512 -32.55 19.48 8.88
CA VAL A 512 -32.68 18.09 8.46
C VAL A 512 -33.77 18.02 7.39
N ASP A 513 -33.43 17.45 6.24
CA ASP A 513 -34.36 17.19 5.14
C ASP A 513 -34.27 15.71 4.76
N GLY A 514 -35.35 14.95 4.89
CA GLY A 514 -35.37 13.54 4.50
C GLY A 514 -35.24 13.37 2.98
N GLY A 515 -35.95 14.20 2.22
CA GLY A 515 -35.96 14.12 0.77
C GLY A 515 -37.14 13.31 0.26
N SER A 516 -36.88 12.22 -0.45
CA SER A 516 -37.92 11.38 -1.04
C SER A 516 -37.85 9.95 -0.53
N GLY A 517 -39.00 9.43 -0.08
CA GLY A 517 -39.15 8.07 0.41
C GLY A 517 -39.78 8.09 1.79
N ILE A 518 -39.36 7.21 2.71
CA ILE A 518 -39.88 7.15 4.08
C ILE A 518 -38.74 7.42 5.05
N ASP A 519 -38.62 8.67 5.47
CA ASP A 519 -37.45 9.13 6.21
C ASP A 519 -37.72 9.21 7.70
N THR A 520 -36.70 8.88 8.49
CA THR A 520 -36.74 8.90 9.94
C THR A 520 -35.68 9.84 10.51
N VAL A 521 -36.12 10.87 11.23
CA VAL A 521 -35.22 11.78 11.95
C VAL A 521 -35.18 11.42 13.43
N ALA A 522 -34.00 11.09 13.93
CA ALA A 522 -33.77 10.60 15.28
C ALA A 522 -33.18 11.66 16.22
N PHE A 523 -33.78 11.77 17.40
CA PHE A 523 -33.37 12.65 18.50
C PHE A 523 -32.98 11.82 19.72
N LEU A 524 -31.83 12.13 20.31
CA LEU A 524 -31.29 11.48 21.52
C LEU A 524 -31.88 12.09 22.80
N THR A 525 -33.21 12.16 22.86
CA THR A 525 -33.97 12.64 24.02
C THR A 525 -35.30 11.90 24.13
N ALA A 526 -35.87 11.86 25.33
CA ALA A 526 -37.20 11.30 25.53
C ALA A 526 -38.27 12.21 24.89
N TYR A 527 -39.28 11.61 24.25
CA TYR A 527 -40.40 12.34 23.64
C TYR A 527 -41.07 13.35 24.60
N SER A 528 -41.15 13.03 25.89
CA SER A 528 -41.71 13.93 26.92
C SER A 528 -40.96 15.26 27.09
N ASN A 529 -39.73 15.35 26.58
CA ASN A 529 -38.89 16.53 26.67
C ASN A 529 -38.98 17.40 25.41
N VAL A 530 -39.80 17.05 24.41
CA VAL A 530 -39.78 17.70 23.11
C VAL A 530 -41.08 18.45 22.83
N LEU A 531 -40.95 19.62 22.21
CA LEU A 531 -42.06 20.36 21.63
C LEU A 531 -41.97 20.32 20.10
N ILE A 532 -42.99 19.72 19.45
CA ILE A 532 -43.10 19.67 17.99
C ILE A 532 -44.09 20.76 17.54
N THR A 533 -43.67 21.62 16.63
CA THR A 533 -44.50 22.70 16.06
C THR A 533 -44.52 22.60 14.54
N ALA A 534 -45.70 22.43 13.95
CA ALA A 534 -45.85 22.47 12.49
C ALA A 534 -45.52 23.86 11.93
N THR A 535 -44.82 23.90 10.79
CA THR A 535 -44.45 25.11 10.06
C THR A 535 -44.94 25.01 8.60
N GLY A 536 -44.81 26.09 7.81
CA GLY A 536 -45.31 26.16 6.42
C GLY A 536 -44.56 25.30 5.39
N GLY A 537 -44.13 24.10 5.75
CA GLY A 537 -43.37 23.17 4.91
C GLY A 537 -42.55 22.12 5.67
N GLY A 538 -42.90 21.82 6.92
CA GLY A 538 -42.15 20.89 7.78
C GLY A 538 -42.45 21.13 9.27
N TYR A 539 -41.54 20.72 10.14
CA TYR A 539 -41.70 20.80 11.59
C TYR A 539 -40.51 21.51 12.24
N ARG A 540 -40.78 22.16 13.36
CA ARG A 540 -39.78 22.65 14.29
C ARG A 540 -39.83 21.77 15.52
N VAL A 541 -38.71 21.12 15.84
CA VAL A 541 -38.58 20.17 16.96
C VAL A 541 -37.67 20.82 18.00
N GLN A 542 -38.19 21.12 19.19
CA GLN A 542 -37.44 21.79 20.24
C GLN A 542 -37.25 20.85 21.44
N ASP A 543 -36.01 20.55 21.79
CA ASP A 543 -35.68 19.85 23.04
C ASP A 543 -35.70 20.83 24.23
N LEU A 544 -36.64 20.61 25.14
CA LEU A 544 -36.85 21.41 26.34
C LEU A 544 -35.85 21.05 27.45
N ALA A 545 -35.17 19.90 27.36
CA ALA A 545 -34.05 19.56 28.23
C ALA A 545 -32.75 20.28 27.82
N GLY A 546 -32.71 20.83 26.60
CA GLY A 546 -31.67 21.73 26.10
C GLY A 546 -30.40 21.04 25.58
N PHE A 547 -30.42 19.72 25.38
CA PHE A 547 -29.28 18.97 24.87
C PHE A 547 -29.25 18.98 23.35
N SER A 548 -30.38 18.68 22.69
CA SER A 548 -30.45 18.66 21.22
C SER A 548 -30.71 20.03 20.58
N GLY A 549 -31.25 20.98 21.34
CA GLY A 549 -31.51 22.35 20.88
C GLY A 549 -32.83 22.49 20.10
N THR A 550 -32.83 23.16 18.96
CA THR A 550 -34.05 23.43 18.18
C THR A 550 -33.85 23.26 16.68
N ASP A 551 -34.45 22.21 16.15
CA ASP A 551 -34.18 21.70 14.81
C ASP A 551 -35.31 22.01 13.84
N THR A 552 -34.94 22.21 12.58
CA THR A 552 -35.87 22.38 11.45
C THR A 552 -35.86 21.09 10.64
N VAL A 553 -37.00 20.40 10.64
CA VAL A 553 -37.18 19.12 9.95
C VAL A 553 -38.11 19.29 8.77
N ARG A 554 -37.72 18.77 7.61
CA ARG A 554 -38.51 18.72 6.37
C ARG A 554 -38.39 17.34 5.74
N GLY A 555 -39.33 17.04 4.84
CA GLY A 555 -39.32 15.79 4.07
C GLY A 555 -39.21 14.53 4.92
N ALA A 556 -39.69 14.52 6.16
CA ALA A 556 -39.59 13.38 7.07
C ALA A 556 -40.96 12.88 7.48
N GLU A 557 -41.19 11.58 7.26
CA GLU A 557 -42.43 10.90 7.58
C GLU A 557 -42.47 10.47 9.05
N ARG A 558 -41.29 10.32 9.69
CA ARG A 558 -41.16 9.82 11.07
C ARG A 558 -40.13 10.59 11.87
N LEU A 559 -40.44 10.81 13.15
CA LEU A 559 -39.47 11.21 14.16
C LEU A 559 -39.26 10.05 15.14
N ALA A 560 -38.01 9.78 15.51
CA ALA A 560 -37.64 8.79 16.52
C ALA A 560 -37.05 9.50 17.75
N PHE A 561 -37.49 9.11 18.94
CA PHE A 561 -37.05 9.68 20.22
C PHE A 561 -36.43 8.57 21.07
N ILE A 562 -35.13 8.66 21.31
CA ILE A 562 -34.35 7.63 22.01
C ILE A 562 -34.07 8.12 23.43
N ASP A 563 -34.64 7.44 24.42
CA ASP A 563 -34.42 7.77 25.83
C ASP A 563 -33.06 7.27 26.35
N SER A 564 -32.72 7.64 27.59
CA SER A 564 -31.46 7.24 28.23
C SER A 564 -31.31 5.73 28.47
N ASP A 565 -32.42 4.98 28.41
CA ASP A 565 -32.45 3.53 28.52
C ASP A 565 -32.45 2.86 27.13
N LEU A 566 -32.19 3.63 26.06
CA LEU A 566 -32.20 3.21 24.66
C LEU A 566 -33.56 2.72 24.17
N ARG A 567 -34.67 3.14 24.80
CA ARG A 567 -36.02 2.88 24.27
C ARG A 567 -36.37 3.90 23.21
N ILE A 568 -36.94 3.42 22.11
CA ILE A 568 -37.31 4.26 20.97
C ILE A 568 -38.83 4.46 20.95
N GLN A 569 -39.26 5.73 20.94
CA GLN A 569 -40.63 6.14 20.65
C GLN A 569 -40.68 6.81 19.29
N TYR A 570 -41.64 6.43 18.45
CA TYR A 570 -41.81 7.00 17.12
C TYR A 570 -43.03 7.93 17.08
N VAL A 571 -42.92 8.97 16.26
CA VAL A 571 -44.02 9.86 15.89
C VAL A 571 -44.09 9.91 14.38
N ALA A 572 -45.12 9.28 13.80
CA ALA A 572 -45.38 9.42 12.37
C ALA A 572 -46.06 10.77 12.09
N LEU A 573 -45.48 11.50 11.14
CA LEU A 573 -45.90 12.84 10.73
C LEU A 573 -46.78 12.82 9.48
N ASP A 574 -46.62 11.79 8.64
CA ASP A 574 -47.43 11.62 7.43
C ASP A 574 -48.74 10.87 7.72
N VAL A 575 -49.84 11.59 7.52
CA VAL A 575 -51.22 11.09 7.63
C VAL A 575 -51.60 10.16 6.49
N ASP A 576 -51.05 10.37 5.29
CA ASP A 576 -51.43 9.61 4.10
C ASP A 576 -50.44 8.48 3.74
N GLY A 577 -49.33 8.44 4.46
CA GLY A 577 -48.36 7.35 4.48
C GLY A 577 -48.88 6.08 5.16
N ALA A 578 -48.04 5.05 5.20
CA ALA A 578 -48.41 3.74 5.76
C ALA A 578 -48.97 3.85 7.18
N ALA A 579 -48.40 4.76 8.00
CA ALA A 579 -48.81 4.91 9.38
C ALA A 579 -50.22 5.45 9.55
N GLY A 580 -50.55 6.53 8.86
CA GLY A 580 -51.91 7.06 8.89
C GLY A 580 -52.92 6.15 8.20
N LYS A 581 -52.56 5.42 7.13
CA LYS A 581 -53.41 4.40 6.52
C LYS A 581 -53.75 3.24 7.47
N VAL A 582 -52.75 2.67 8.14
CA VAL A 582 -52.96 1.60 9.14
C VAL A 582 -53.80 2.11 10.31
N TYR A 583 -53.51 3.33 10.80
CA TYR A 583 -54.30 3.95 11.85
C TYR A 583 -55.76 4.16 11.44
N ARG A 584 -56.01 4.71 10.25
CA ARG A 584 -57.36 4.90 9.68
C ARG A 584 -58.08 3.57 9.53
N LEU A 585 -57.40 2.54 9.06
CA LEU A 585 -57.98 1.21 8.89
C LEU A 585 -58.38 0.58 10.22
N LEU A 586 -57.53 0.64 11.24
CA LEU A 586 -57.84 0.14 12.58
C LEU A 586 -58.99 0.96 13.21
N HIS A 587 -58.99 2.28 13.00
CA HIS A 587 -60.08 3.14 13.44
C HIS A 587 -61.40 2.80 12.72
N ALA A 588 -61.38 2.57 11.40
CA ALA A 588 -62.56 2.17 10.63
C ALA A 588 -63.07 0.78 11.04
N ALA A 589 -62.16 -0.13 11.38
CA ALA A 589 -62.50 -1.50 11.76
C ALA A 589 -63.10 -1.61 13.16
N PHE A 590 -62.69 -0.75 14.09
CA PHE A 590 -63.03 -0.91 15.51
C PHE A 590 -63.71 0.30 16.15
N ASP A 591 -63.82 1.41 15.42
CA ASP A 591 -64.45 2.67 15.86
C ASP A 591 -63.88 3.18 17.20
N ARG A 592 -62.55 3.09 17.32
CA ARG A 592 -61.79 3.54 18.49
C ARG A 592 -60.36 3.89 18.09
N ARG A 593 -59.69 4.66 18.96
CA ARG A 593 -58.23 4.80 18.89
C ARG A 593 -57.59 3.40 19.00
N PRO A 594 -56.69 3.03 18.07
CA PRO A 594 -55.89 1.82 18.20
C PRO A 594 -55.11 1.84 19.51
N ASP A 595 -55.00 0.69 20.17
CA ASP A 595 -54.02 0.52 21.25
C ASP A 595 -52.62 0.42 20.67
N ASP A 596 -51.63 0.87 21.44
CA ASP A 596 -50.25 1.01 20.97
C ASP A 596 -49.69 -0.31 20.42
N ALA A 597 -49.90 -1.43 21.14
CA ALA A 597 -49.41 -2.74 20.70
C ALA A 597 -50.04 -3.23 19.39
N GLY A 598 -51.34 -3.00 19.19
CA GLY A 598 -52.03 -3.32 17.94
C GLY A 598 -51.54 -2.45 16.78
N LEU A 599 -51.36 -1.16 17.03
CA LEU A 599 -50.83 -0.22 16.04
C LEU A 599 -49.41 -0.62 15.62
N ASP A 600 -48.51 -0.82 16.58
CA ASP A 600 -47.11 -1.22 16.35
C ASP A 600 -47.01 -2.47 15.47
N PHE A 601 -47.81 -3.50 15.79
CA PHE A 601 -47.83 -4.75 15.04
C PHE A 601 -48.19 -4.52 13.57
N TRP A 602 -49.29 -3.79 13.31
CA TRP A 602 -49.78 -3.56 11.96
C TRP A 602 -48.91 -2.60 11.16
N LEU A 603 -48.27 -1.63 11.80
CA LEU A 603 -47.25 -0.79 11.19
C LEU A 603 -46.05 -1.61 10.75
N GLY A 604 -45.52 -2.49 11.61
CA GLY A 604 -44.46 -3.40 11.22
C GLY A 604 -44.85 -4.33 10.06
N VAL A 605 -46.12 -4.72 9.95
CA VAL A 605 -46.65 -5.48 8.81
C VAL A 605 -46.69 -4.63 7.53
N ALA A 606 -47.13 -3.37 7.62
CA ALA A 606 -47.20 -2.45 6.50
C ALA A 606 -45.80 -2.06 5.98
N ASP A 607 -44.85 -1.80 6.87
CA ASP A 607 -43.46 -1.44 6.53
C ASP A 607 -42.74 -2.56 5.77
N ARG A 608 -43.16 -3.82 5.94
CA ARG A 608 -42.69 -4.96 5.15
C ARG A 608 -43.35 -5.08 3.76
N GLY A 609 -44.08 -4.05 3.31
CA GLY A 609 -44.71 -3.98 2.00
C GLY A 609 -46.09 -4.66 1.91
N THR A 610 -46.75 -4.93 3.05
CA THR A 610 -48.10 -5.52 3.03
C THR A 610 -49.14 -4.44 2.67
N ASP A 611 -49.90 -4.65 1.60
CA ASP A 611 -50.98 -3.73 1.20
C ASP A 611 -52.10 -3.67 2.26
N LEU A 612 -52.74 -2.50 2.33
CA LEU A 612 -53.81 -2.18 3.26
C LEU A 612 -54.99 -3.18 3.18
N THR A 613 -55.27 -3.68 1.97
CA THR A 613 -56.33 -4.66 1.74
C THR A 613 -56.03 -6.02 2.41
N GLU A 614 -54.76 -6.44 2.43
CA GLU A 614 -54.36 -7.67 3.12
C GLU A 614 -54.46 -7.50 4.64
N ILE A 615 -54.03 -6.34 5.16
CA ILE A 615 -54.23 -6.00 6.57
C ILE A 615 -55.72 -6.04 6.91
N ALA A 616 -56.59 -5.42 6.10
CA ALA A 616 -58.03 -5.45 6.27
C ALA A 616 -58.60 -6.89 6.25
N ARG A 617 -58.03 -7.79 5.46
CA ARG A 617 -58.43 -9.21 5.39
C ARG A 617 -58.11 -9.95 6.69
N HIS A 618 -57.00 -9.64 7.34
CA HIS A 618 -56.72 -10.17 8.67
C HIS A 618 -57.67 -9.60 9.73
N LEU A 619 -57.92 -8.28 9.70
CA LEU A 619 -58.81 -7.62 10.65
C LEU A 619 -60.23 -8.18 10.57
N THR A 620 -60.78 -8.34 9.36
CA THR A 620 -62.14 -8.86 9.13
C THR A 620 -62.34 -10.32 9.54
N ARG A 621 -61.25 -11.07 9.80
CA ARG A 621 -61.26 -12.44 10.32
C ARG A 621 -60.93 -12.52 11.82
N SER A 622 -60.69 -11.39 12.46
CA SER A 622 -60.39 -11.35 13.89
C SER A 622 -61.67 -11.58 14.72
N GLY A 623 -61.51 -12.22 15.89
CA GLY A 623 -62.64 -12.45 16.80
C GLY A 623 -63.26 -11.15 17.34
N GLU A 624 -62.48 -10.07 17.44
CA GLU A 624 -62.99 -8.74 17.79
C GLU A 624 -63.91 -8.19 16.70
N PHE A 625 -63.52 -8.30 15.43
CA PHE A 625 -64.34 -7.88 14.30
C PHE A 625 -65.63 -8.71 14.19
N GLU A 626 -65.56 -10.03 14.38
CA GLU A 626 -66.74 -10.90 14.44
C GLU A 626 -67.69 -10.52 15.59
N THR A 627 -67.16 -10.05 16.72
CA THR A 627 -67.98 -9.60 17.85
C THR A 627 -68.70 -8.29 17.54
N LEU A 628 -68.06 -7.39 16.80
CA LEU A 628 -68.58 -6.06 16.45
C LEU A 628 -69.60 -6.09 15.30
N TYR A 629 -69.36 -6.94 14.29
CA TYR A 629 -70.17 -6.98 13.06
C TYR A 629 -70.95 -8.28 12.89
N GLY A 630 -70.75 -9.28 13.77
CA GLY A 630 -71.33 -10.60 13.71
C GLY A 630 -70.42 -11.62 13.01
N ALA A 631 -70.50 -12.90 13.42
CA ALA A 631 -69.68 -13.98 12.86
C ALA A 631 -69.93 -14.24 11.35
N ALA A 632 -71.14 -13.96 10.86
CA ALA A 632 -71.50 -14.05 9.45
C ALA A 632 -72.78 -13.24 9.14
N PRO A 633 -72.79 -11.90 9.33
CA PRO A 633 -73.96 -11.06 9.00
C PRO A 633 -74.32 -11.21 7.51
N ALA A 634 -75.58 -10.95 7.16
CA ALA A 634 -75.93 -10.78 5.74
C ALA A 634 -75.21 -9.54 5.17
N ASN A 635 -74.92 -9.50 3.87
CA ASN A 635 -74.17 -8.40 3.26
C ASN A 635 -74.83 -7.03 3.49
N GLY A 636 -76.16 -6.94 3.36
CA GLY A 636 -76.90 -5.71 3.67
C GLY A 636 -76.77 -5.25 5.13
N GLU A 637 -76.77 -6.20 6.07
CA GLU A 637 -76.59 -5.90 7.49
C GLU A 637 -75.17 -5.42 7.77
N PHE A 638 -74.16 -6.07 7.18
CA PHE A 638 -72.76 -5.65 7.28
C PHE A 638 -72.56 -4.22 6.76
N ILE A 639 -73.12 -3.88 5.59
CA ILE A 639 -73.01 -2.53 5.01
C ILE A 639 -73.57 -1.48 5.96
N THR A 640 -74.79 -1.69 6.47
CA THR A 640 -75.42 -0.74 7.40
C THR A 640 -74.63 -0.61 8.70
N GLN A 641 -74.10 -1.71 9.24
CA GLN A 641 -73.30 -1.69 10.47
C GLN A 641 -71.96 -0.97 10.26
N LEU A 642 -71.27 -1.20 9.14
CA LEU A 642 -70.01 -0.55 8.82
C LEU A 642 -70.17 0.96 8.66
N TYR A 643 -71.20 1.42 7.92
CA TYR A 643 -71.49 2.84 7.77
C TYR A 643 -71.84 3.52 9.10
N ARG A 644 -72.65 2.89 9.95
CA ARG A 644 -73.02 3.46 11.26
C ARG A 644 -71.84 3.55 12.22
N LYS A 645 -70.97 2.56 12.23
CA LYS A 645 -69.83 2.49 13.15
C LYS A 645 -68.68 3.34 12.63
N ALA A 646 -68.19 3.09 11.42
CA ALA A 646 -67.00 3.76 10.90
C ALA A 646 -67.25 5.20 10.42
N LEU A 647 -68.43 5.49 9.86
CA LEU A 647 -68.75 6.80 9.27
C LEU A 647 -69.83 7.57 10.05
N HIS A 648 -70.33 7.00 11.16
CA HIS A 648 -71.35 7.62 12.02
C HIS A 648 -72.62 8.09 11.28
N ARG A 649 -73.00 7.43 10.18
CA ARG A 649 -74.19 7.76 9.39
C ARG A 649 -74.84 6.53 8.74
N GLU A 650 -76.02 6.74 8.16
CA GLU A 650 -76.63 5.74 7.29
C GLU A 650 -76.00 5.79 5.89
N PRO A 651 -75.90 4.65 5.18
CA PRO A 651 -75.55 4.66 3.77
C PRO A 651 -76.66 5.34 2.97
N ASP A 652 -76.27 6.19 2.01
CA ASP A 652 -77.24 6.72 1.06
C ASP A 652 -77.73 5.60 0.12
N ALA A 653 -78.86 5.83 -0.55
CA ALA A 653 -79.49 4.81 -1.38
C ALA A 653 -78.59 4.32 -2.53
N GLY A 654 -77.72 5.18 -3.07
CA GLY A 654 -76.80 4.84 -4.15
C GLY A 654 -75.61 4.03 -3.63
N GLY A 655 -74.96 4.49 -2.55
CA GLY A 655 -73.85 3.79 -1.90
C GLY A 655 -74.25 2.42 -1.37
N TYR A 656 -75.42 2.31 -0.71
CA TYR A 656 -75.94 1.02 -0.24
C TYR A 656 -76.16 0.04 -1.39
N ALA A 657 -76.82 0.48 -2.48
CA ALA A 657 -77.11 -0.36 -3.62
C ALA A 657 -75.83 -0.83 -4.33
N TYR A 658 -74.84 0.05 -4.48
CA TYR A 658 -73.54 -0.28 -5.05
C TYR A 658 -72.81 -1.35 -4.25
N TRP A 659 -72.64 -1.14 -2.93
CA TRP A 659 -71.91 -2.09 -2.09
C TRP A 659 -72.61 -3.43 -1.95
N LEU A 660 -73.94 -3.43 -1.87
CA LEU A 660 -74.73 -4.67 -1.80
C LEU A 660 -74.58 -5.48 -3.09
N ASP A 661 -74.72 -4.83 -4.24
CA ASP A 661 -74.51 -5.45 -5.55
C ASP A 661 -73.08 -5.96 -5.74
N ALA A 662 -72.07 -5.21 -5.30
CA ALA A 662 -70.68 -5.61 -5.41
C ALA A 662 -70.34 -6.83 -4.51
N LEU A 663 -70.85 -6.86 -3.28
CA LEU A 663 -70.64 -7.95 -2.33
C LEU A 663 -71.44 -9.21 -2.70
N ASP A 664 -72.71 -9.07 -3.09
CA ASP A 664 -73.58 -10.21 -3.46
C ASP A 664 -73.08 -10.91 -4.74
N ASN A 665 -72.52 -10.15 -5.68
CA ASN A 665 -71.90 -10.68 -6.89
C ASN A 665 -70.39 -10.98 -6.73
N GLN A 666 -69.85 -10.93 -5.52
CA GLN A 666 -68.44 -11.27 -5.21
C GLN A 666 -67.40 -10.49 -6.03
N ARG A 667 -67.73 -9.27 -6.46
CA ARG A 667 -66.78 -8.35 -7.13
C ARG A 667 -65.80 -7.73 -6.15
N VAL A 668 -66.21 -7.61 -4.90
CA VAL A 668 -65.40 -7.15 -3.78
C VAL A 668 -65.67 -8.03 -2.57
N THR A 669 -64.73 -8.06 -1.64
CA THR A 669 -64.83 -8.69 -0.33
C THR A 669 -65.16 -7.65 0.76
N ARG A 670 -65.48 -8.12 1.96
CA ARG A 670 -65.66 -7.24 3.12
C ARG A 670 -64.39 -6.49 3.50
N ALA A 671 -63.23 -7.10 3.26
CA ALA A 671 -61.93 -6.46 3.47
C ALA A 671 -61.72 -5.30 2.49
N ASP A 672 -62.08 -5.49 1.21
CA ASP A 672 -61.98 -4.44 0.20
C ASP A 672 -62.93 -3.26 0.54
N MET A 673 -64.14 -3.56 1.02
CA MET A 673 -65.07 -2.51 1.49
C MET A 673 -64.52 -1.78 2.72
N LEU A 674 -63.95 -2.50 3.70
CA LEU A 674 -63.36 -1.89 4.90
C LEU A 674 -62.18 -0.97 4.53
N ALA A 675 -61.28 -1.42 3.66
CA ALA A 675 -60.17 -0.62 3.17
C ALA A 675 -60.66 0.63 2.42
N ALA A 676 -61.71 0.50 1.59
CA ALA A 676 -62.31 1.66 0.90
C ALA A 676 -62.99 2.65 1.85
N VAL A 677 -63.62 2.18 2.94
CA VAL A 677 -64.20 3.06 3.97
C VAL A 677 -63.12 3.80 4.75
N ALA A 678 -62.02 3.12 5.10
CA ALA A 678 -60.87 3.71 5.78
C ALA A 678 -60.23 4.86 4.98
N GLU A 679 -60.23 4.75 3.64
CA GLU A 679 -59.69 5.77 2.73
C GLU A 679 -60.75 6.75 2.20
N SER A 680 -61.97 6.74 2.76
CA SER A 680 -63.00 7.71 2.37
C SER A 680 -62.64 9.11 2.89
N GLN A 681 -62.94 10.16 2.10
CA GLN A 681 -62.60 11.54 2.45
C GLN A 681 -63.13 11.95 3.83
N GLU A 682 -64.35 11.54 4.17
CA GLU A 682 -64.98 11.78 5.48
C GLU A 682 -64.15 11.18 6.63
N HIS A 683 -63.63 9.96 6.45
CA HIS A 683 -62.81 9.28 7.44
C HIS A 683 -61.39 9.85 7.53
N VAL A 684 -60.81 10.21 6.39
CA VAL A 684 -59.51 10.90 6.32
C VAL A 684 -59.59 12.24 7.07
N GLU A 685 -60.61 13.05 6.83
CA GLU A 685 -60.83 14.34 7.51
C GLU A 685 -61.07 14.16 9.02
N ALA A 686 -61.94 13.20 9.40
CA ALA A 686 -62.24 12.92 10.81
C ALA A 686 -61.00 12.45 11.59
N VAL A 687 -60.14 11.66 10.95
CA VAL A 687 -58.91 11.16 11.58
C VAL A 687 -57.80 12.22 11.55
N ALA A 688 -57.71 13.04 10.50
CA ALA A 688 -56.73 14.13 10.38
C ALA A 688 -56.81 15.14 11.53
N GLU A 689 -58.02 15.50 11.99
CA GLU A 689 -58.19 16.38 13.17
C GLU A 689 -57.69 15.74 14.47
N MET A 690 -57.81 14.40 14.61
CA MET A 690 -57.38 13.69 15.82
C MET A 690 -55.87 13.53 15.92
N ILE A 691 -55.16 13.53 14.78
CA ILE A 691 -53.73 13.23 14.68
C ILE A 691 -52.87 14.49 14.44
N GLY A 692 -53.41 15.69 14.64
CA GLY A 692 -52.71 16.95 14.35
C GLY A 692 -51.34 17.17 15.03
N GLY A 693 -50.92 16.29 15.93
CA GLY A 693 -49.58 16.24 16.53
C GLY A 693 -48.71 15.04 16.12
N GLY A 694 -49.13 14.25 15.13
CA GLY A 694 -48.52 12.99 14.72
C GLY A 694 -49.10 11.76 15.42
N ILE A 695 -48.87 10.58 14.86
CA ILE A 695 -49.29 9.29 15.41
C ILE A 695 -48.13 8.71 16.22
N VAL A 696 -48.30 8.65 17.55
CA VAL A 696 -47.30 8.08 18.46
C VAL A 696 -47.43 6.56 18.54
N PHE A 697 -46.32 5.84 18.42
CA PHE A 697 -46.26 4.38 18.48
C PHE A 697 -44.86 3.92 18.98
N TYR A 698 -44.71 2.65 19.37
CA TYR A 698 -43.44 2.09 19.86
C TYR A 698 -42.84 1.12 18.84
N GLY A 699 -41.54 1.22 18.59
CA GLY A 699 -40.86 0.24 17.74
C GLY A 699 -40.55 -1.05 18.51
N THR A 700 -40.66 -2.19 17.83
CA THR A 700 -40.08 -3.45 18.30
C THR A 700 -38.79 -3.75 17.53
N GLY A 701 -37.67 -3.15 17.93
CA GLY A 701 -36.34 -3.56 17.46
C GLY A 701 -35.34 -2.43 17.24
N LEU A 702 -34.16 -2.59 17.85
CA LEU A 702 -32.94 -1.83 17.57
C LEU A 702 -32.59 -1.97 16.09
N ILE A 703 -32.45 -0.86 15.37
CA ILE A 703 -31.54 -0.77 14.23
C ILE A 703 -30.47 0.21 14.72
N LEU A 704 -29.28 -0.32 14.97
CA LEU A 704 -28.12 0.37 15.54
C LEU A 704 -27.02 0.42 14.49
#